data_AF-A0A4Q5U319-F1
#
_entry.id   AF-A0A4Q5U319-F1
#
_cell.length_a   1.000
_cell.length_b   1.000
_cell.length_c   1.000
_cell.angle_alpha   90.00
_cell.angle_beta   90.00
_cell.angle_gamma   90.00
#
_symmetry.space_group_name_H-M   'P 1'
#
loop_
_entity.id
_entity.type
_entity.pdbx_description
1 polymer ?
#
loop_
_entity_poly.entity_id
_entity_poly.type
_entity_poly.pdbx_seq_one_letter_code
_entity_poly.pdbx_strand_id
1 'polypeptide(L)'
;MLKVAPFLACLLLTASVTSSFAQPTNEKGWYDSKDLEDVQVGWLETIQYKLAPGAVVKNGWTYPAVQGAFTQKLVTDWQRTYSPKGLLGEMIPSILAPVPALPIGNRSYEYNEAEKDNKRALPNTYGAFARLHKCLVRNSKHKFFPMPGNWCYTTWNVMANNVELISRQMAYLSSPEDYYCIQPRYTIGMKGQYEKDWRDQMAQYRDFTNSPNLKKFDHYLRPDANLYVVVLTRDGKPLPFEQVTMGEYIARLEKQLPTMYKIAMNMNIRSTNLLENAQRGIRILKNNYKNRLGDYVYFTDVNNDIDCLDLAGIEEAKEITWIGTQPVKQGKNGWVETAFPLLHLKKEAKQACATGGPQWIVCTIQGALDESFGGCSDLMDNFTSRFNYDYLYNYYFENKTTQAYTVVPFATQEEKQNNQASTALSDNAKRLTADKSVLFFEDFSSVATGGSPKNWTTEKNHSGDGVSVGEVDGVKGKWLKLQKKATPKQLALDLKDDFEFSMDLLVRKGDVPWGTPGIVIELPFMTSAGEKKFTFDISPGDMNRKDAEGWVMFNFGNAGCTMKNYYSLPDFKGSAPVNQSTVKLRKTGSTISFVSGNKVIYECNTSYNADMRLKGFSLVVNEKNLYHVSNISIRKL
;
A
#
# COMPACT_ATOMS: atom_id res chain seq x y z
N MET A 1 -13.48 74.38 -24.14
CA MET A 1 -13.73 73.81 -22.79
C MET A 1 -13.93 72.30 -22.92
N LEU A 2 -12.84 71.53 -22.81
CA LEU A 2 -12.87 70.08 -22.69
C LEU A 2 -12.71 69.74 -21.20
N LYS A 3 -13.60 68.90 -20.64
CA LYS A 3 -13.45 68.37 -19.29
C LYS A 3 -12.90 66.93 -19.34
N VAL A 4 -11.81 66.79 -18.60
CA VAL A 4 -10.97 65.61 -18.39
C VAL A 4 -11.66 64.64 -17.42
N ALA A 5 -11.60 63.33 -17.71
CA ALA A 5 -11.99 62.25 -16.81
C ALA A 5 -10.73 61.58 -16.18
N PRO A 6 -10.80 61.08 -14.93
CA PRO A 6 -9.62 60.73 -14.16
C PRO A 6 -9.12 59.29 -14.35
N PHE A 7 -7.83 59.15 -14.04
CA PHE A 7 -6.97 57.97 -14.05
C PHE A 7 -7.52 56.73 -13.32
N LEU A 8 -7.41 55.58 -13.98
CA LEU A 8 -7.54 54.24 -13.40
C LEU A 8 -6.15 53.78 -12.93
N ALA A 9 -5.97 53.61 -11.62
CA ALA A 9 -4.73 53.09 -11.03
C ALA A 9 -4.64 51.58 -11.23
N CYS A 10 -3.58 51.15 -11.94
CA CYS A 10 -3.25 49.75 -12.18
C CYS A 10 -2.54 49.18 -10.95
N LEU A 11 -3.22 48.29 -10.21
CA LEU A 11 -2.66 47.59 -9.06
C LEU A 11 -1.77 46.43 -9.56
N LEU A 12 -0.45 46.64 -9.60
CA LEU A 12 0.53 45.59 -9.86
C LEU A 12 0.60 44.63 -8.65
N LEU A 13 -0.01 43.45 -8.78
CA LEU A 13 0.28 42.30 -7.91
C LEU A 13 1.70 41.80 -8.23
N THR A 14 2.67 42.17 -7.39
CA THR A 14 3.98 41.53 -7.36
C THR A 14 3.84 40.15 -6.71
N ALA A 15 3.79 39.10 -7.53
CA ALA A 15 3.96 37.74 -7.06
C ALA A 15 5.32 37.61 -6.37
N SER A 16 5.31 37.37 -5.06
CA SER A 16 6.50 37.12 -4.27
C SER A 16 7.15 35.84 -4.77
N VAL A 17 8.30 35.96 -5.43
CA VAL A 17 9.14 34.81 -5.80
C VAL A 17 9.69 34.25 -4.50
N THR A 18 9.03 33.25 -3.92
CA THR A 18 9.62 32.44 -2.86
C THR A 18 10.81 31.74 -3.48
N SER A 19 12.02 32.10 -3.05
CA SER A 19 13.25 31.42 -3.41
C SER A 19 13.13 29.96 -2.97
N SER A 20 12.88 29.09 -3.94
CA SER A 20 12.85 27.63 -3.75
C SER A 20 14.24 27.20 -3.29
N PHE A 21 14.41 26.95 -2.00
CA PHE A 21 15.60 26.28 -1.51
C PHE A 21 15.75 24.97 -2.28
N ALA A 22 16.95 24.71 -2.83
CA ALA A 22 17.24 23.45 -3.50
C ALA A 22 16.96 22.32 -2.51
N GLN A 23 16.03 21.42 -2.87
CA GLN A 23 15.75 20.24 -2.06
C GLN A 23 17.06 19.45 -1.91
N PRO A 24 17.44 19.04 -0.69
CA PRO A 24 18.68 18.34 -0.45
C PRO A 24 18.71 17.05 -1.28
N THR A 25 19.88 16.75 -1.83
CA THR A 25 20.19 15.45 -2.43
C THR A 25 21.32 14.81 -1.64
N ASN A 26 21.38 13.48 -1.64
CA ASN A 26 22.53 12.78 -1.08
C ASN A 26 23.80 13.04 -1.92
N GLU A 27 24.95 12.55 -1.46
CA GLU A 27 26.25 12.72 -2.13
C GLU A 27 26.29 12.24 -3.60
N LYS A 28 25.29 11.44 -4.03
CA LYS A 28 25.15 10.94 -5.40
C LYS A 28 24.16 11.75 -6.25
N GLY A 29 23.60 12.83 -5.70
CA GLY A 29 22.59 13.66 -6.36
C GLY A 29 21.19 13.07 -6.35
N TRP A 30 20.92 12.08 -5.47
CA TRP A 30 19.62 11.41 -5.37
C TRP A 30 18.78 12.02 -4.26
N TYR A 31 17.46 12.02 -4.46
CA TYR A 31 16.54 12.40 -3.39
C TYR A 31 16.32 11.23 -2.44
N ASP A 32 16.31 11.52 -1.14
CA ASP A 32 15.79 10.56 -0.17
C ASP A 32 14.27 10.45 -0.38
N SER A 33 13.73 9.26 -0.10
CA SER A 33 12.32 8.97 -0.30
C SER A 33 11.42 9.90 0.53
N LYS A 34 11.88 10.28 1.73
CA LYS A 34 11.22 11.22 2.63
C LYS A 34 11.14 12.64 2.06
N ASP A 35 12.10 13.05 1.23
CA ASP A 35 12.11 14.39 0.64
C ASP A 35 11.07 14.52 -0.49
N LEU A 36 10.60 13.39 -1.02
CA LEU A 36 9.68 13.33 -2.13
C LEU A 36 8.26 12.95 -1.74
N GLU A 37 8.02 12.31 -0.58
CA GLU A 37 6.73 11.67 -0.29
C GLU A 37 5.51 12.57 -0.48
N ASP A 38 5.68 13.86 -0.19
CA ASP A 38 4.63 14.87 -0.28
C ASP A 38 4.72 15.77 -1.53
N VAL A 39 5.69 15.54 -2.39
CA VAL A 39 5.89 16.32 -3.61
C VAL A 39 4.96 15.79 -4.70
N GLN A 40 4.16 16.68 -5.30
CA GLN A 40 3.43 16.34 -6.52
C GLN A 40 4.42 16.27 -7.70
N VAL A 41 4.90 15.06 -7.99
CA VAL A 41 5.86 14.80 -9.07
C VAL A 41 5.13 14.68 -10.41
N GLY A 42 3.99 13.98 -10.43
CA GLY A 42 3.13 13.85 -11.60
C GLY A 42 3.59 12.78 -12.60
N TRP A 43 3.36 13.05 -13.88
CA TRP A 43 3.62 12.12 -14.98
C TRP A 43 4.85 12.54 -15.79
N LEU A 44 5.65 11.57 -16.21
CA LEU A 44 6.77 11.75 -17.13
C LEU A 44 6.28 12.37 -18.45
N GLU A 45 5.14 11.89 -18.94
CA GLU A 45 4.43 12.42 -20.09
C GLU A 45 2.92 12.26 -19.89
N THR A 46 2.15 13.28 -20.27
CA THR A 46 0.70 13.18 -20.41
C THR A 46 0.39 12.84 -21.86
N ILE A 47 -0.15 11.65 -22.10
CA ILE A 47 -0.40 11.16 -23.46
C ILE A 47 -1.64 11.87 -24.02
N GLN A 48 -1.49 12.48 -25.20
CA GLN A 48 -2.59 13.12 -25.93
C GLN A 48 -2.85 12.39 -27.24
N TYR A 49 -4.02 11.78 -27.36
CA TYR A 49 -4.46 11.13 -28.59
C TYR A 49 -5.16 12.13 -29.50
N LYS A 50 -4.57 12.40 -30.67
CA LYS A 50 -5.14 13.32 -31.69
C LYS A 50 -6.06 12.61 -32.70
N LEU A 51 -5.92 11.31 -32.83
CA LEU A 51 -6.61 10.49 -33.82
C LEU A 51 -7.28 9.30 -33.14
N ALA A 52 -8.46 8.94 -33.64
CA ALA A 52 -9.09 7.68 -33.27
C ALA A 52 -8.16 6.51 -33.62
N PRO A 53 -8.11 5.47 -32.78
CA PRO A 53 -7.24 4.33 -33.03
C PRO A 53 -7.75 3.49 -34.20
N GLY A 54 -6.83 3.06 -35.07
CA GLY A 54 -7.11 2.04 -36.08
C GLY A 54 -7.10 0.63 -35.48
N ALA A 55 -7.49 -0.36 -36.29
CA ALA A 55 -7.29 -1.76 -35.94
C ALA A 55 -5.78 -2.09 -35.89
N VAL A 56 -5.39 -2.94 -34.95
CA VAL A 56 -3.99 -3.37 -34.77
C VAL A 56 -3.89 -4.86 -35.03
N VAL A 57 -2.98 -5.27 -35.91
CA VAL A 57 -2.62 -6.67 -36.12
C VAL A 57 -1.17 -6.86 -35.69
N LYS A 58 -0.92 -7.74 -34.72
CA LYS A 58 0.42 -8.00 -34.22
C LYS A 58 0.56 -9.47 -33.81
N ASN A 59 1.58 -10.15 -34.34
CA ASN A 59 1.91 -11.54 -33.99
C ASN A 59 0.72 -12.52 -34.13
N GLY A 60 -0.16 -12.31 -35.13
CA GLY A 60 -1.35 -13.13 -35.34
C GLY A 60 -2.57 -12.76 -34.49
N TRP A 61 -2.45 -11.73 -33.64
CA TRP A 61 -3.57 -11.16 -32.89
C TRP A 61 -4.15 -9.97 -33.61
N THR A 62 -5.48 -9.88 -33.63
CA THR A 62 -6.22 -8.77 -34.25
C THR A 62 -7.04 -8.06 -33.20
N TYR A 63 -6.78 -6.77 -33.03
CA TYR A 63 -7.47 -5.87 -32.12
C TYR A 63 -8.29 -4.87 -32.93
N PRO A 64 -9.64 -4.93 -32.90
CA PRO A 64 -10.46 -3.94 -33.59
C PRO A 64 -10.29 -2.54 -32.98
N ALA A 65 -10.61 -1.50 -33.76
CA ALA A 65 -10.48 -0.10 -33.36
C ALA A 65 -11.15 0.22 -32.02
N VAL A 66 -12.29 -0.42 -31.71
CA VAL A 66 -13.01 -0.25 -30.43
C VAL A 66 -12.16 -0.61 -29.20
N GLN A 67 -11.27 -1.59 -29.32
CA GLN A 67 -10.37 -1.99 -28.22
C GLN A 67 -9.22 -0.99 -28.04
N GLY A 68 -8.72 -0.45 -29.15
CA GLY A 68 -7.80 0.70 -29.09
C GLY A 68 -8.46 1.93 -28.45
N ALA A 69 -9.74 2.19 -28.78
CA ALA A 69 -10.48 3.34 -28.26
C ALA A 69 -10.71 3.23 -26.76
N PHE A 70 -10.99 2.01 -26.27
CA PHE A 70 -10.99 1.70 -24.84
C PHE A 70 -9.67 2.13 -24.19
N THR A 71 -8.55 1.66 -24.72
CA THR A 71 -7.22 1.93 -24.14
C THR A 71 -6.89 3.42 -24.13
N GLN A 72 -7.15 4.14 -25.23
CA GLN A 72 -6.90 5.58 -25.30
C GLN A 72 -7.74 6.37 -24.28
N LYS A 73 -9.03 6.02 -24.16
CA LYS A 73 -9.95 6.66 -23.20
C LYS A 73 -9.52 6.37 -21.77
N LEU A 74 -9.18 5.12 -21.46
CA LEU A 74 -8.69 4.71 -20.15
C LEU A 74 -7.44 5.49 -19.76
N VAL A 75 -6.43 5.57 -20.64
CA VAL A 75 -5.20 6.34 -20.39
C VAL A 75 -5.50 7.82 -20.12
N THR A 76 -6.34 8.43 -20.96
CA THR A 76 -6.73 9.84 -20.82
C THR A 76 -7.43 10.10 -19.50
N ASP A 77 -8.41 9.26 -19.16
CA ASP A 77 -9.15 9.38 -17.90
C ASP A 77 -8.24 9.11 -16.71
N TRP A 78 -7.39 8.09 -16.76
CA TRP A 78 -6.51 7.78 -15.63
C TRP A 78 -5.51 8.89 -15.34
N GLN A 79 -4.84 9.44 -16.35
CA GLN A 79 -3.88 10.54 -16.13
C GLN A 79 -4.53 11.85 -15.69
N ARG A 80 -5.82 12.06 -16.00
CA ARG A 80 -6.60 13.22 -15.50
C ARG A 80 -6.96 13.10 -14.03
N THR A 81 -6.92 11.90 -13.48
CA THR A 81 -7.66 11.57 -12.25
C THR A 81 -6.77 11.12 -11.13
N TYR A 82 -5.56 10.74 -11.49
CA TYR A 82 -4.47 10.49 -10.59
C TYR A 82 -3.27 11.32 -11.01
N SER A 83 -2.73 12.09 -10.08
CA SER A 83 -1.44 12.76 -10.21
C SER A 83 -0.49 12.15 -9.19
N PRO A 84 0.51 11.36 -9.61
CA PRO A 84 1.43 10.71 -8.68
C PRO A 84 2.10 11.69 -7.71
N LYS A 85 2.01 11.38 -6.41
CA LYS A 85 2.68 12.09 -5.32
C LYS A 85 3.84 11.24 -4.80
N GLY A 86 5.03 11.83 -4.66
CA GLY A 86 6.27 11.14 -4.30
C GLY A 86 6.80 10.11 -5.30
N LEU A 87 6.10 9.94 -6.43
CA LEU A 87 6.41 8.95 -7.46
C LEU A 87 6.32 9.63 -8.83
N LEU A 88 7.16 9.21 -9.79
CA LEU A 88 7.02 9.67 -11.17
C LEU A 88 6.28 8.61 -11.99
N GLY A 89 5.12 8.96 -12.52
CA GLY A 89 4.33 8.04 -13.34
C GLY A 89 4.72 8.01 -14.81
N GLU A 90 4.88 6.82 -15.36
CA GLU A 90 5.07 6.56 -16.79
C GLU A 90 3.91 5.67 -17.27
N MET A 91 3.01 6.24 -18.07
CA MET A 91 1.84 5.54 -18.58
C MET A 91 2.17 4.77 -19.85
N ILE A 92 1.79 3.50 -19.92
CA ILE A 92 2.11 2.60 -21.03
C ILE A 92 0.83 1.89 -21.51
N PRO A 93 0.32 2.26 -22.69
CA PRO A 93 -0.72 1.49 -23.37
C PRO A 93 -0.22 0.07 -23.67
N SER A 94 -1.07 -0.93 -23.46
CA SER A 94 -0.67 -2.34 -23.57
C SER A 94 -1.72 -3.19 -24.27
N ILE A 95 -1.24 -4.13 -25.08
CA ILE A 95 -2.02 -5.21 -25.68
C ILE A 95 -1.25 -6.52 -25.52
N LEU A 96 -1.95 -7.63 -25.34
CA LEU A 96 -1.34 -8.95 -25.36
C LEU A 96 -1.09 -9.37 -26.81
N ALA A 97 0.17 -9.32 -27.22
CA ALA A 97 0.59 -9.80 -28.54
C ALA A 97 1.93 -10.53 -28.40
N PRO A 98 1.95 -11.69 -27.72
CA PRO A 98 3.17 -12.45 -27.51
C PRO A 98 3.82 -12.78 -28.87
N VAL A 99 5.15 -12.79 -28.90
CA VAL A 99 5.89 -13.28 -30.08
C VAL A 99 5.45 -14.72 -30.34
N PRO A 100 5.33 -15.18 -31.61
CA PRO A 100 4.99 -16.57 -31.89
C PRO A 100 5.98 -17.54 -31.24
N ALA A 101 5.46 -18.59 -30.61
CA ALA A 101 6.29 -19.66 -30.06
C ALA A 101 7.02 -20.42 -31.18
N LEU A 102 8.15 -21.04 -30.83
CA LEU A 102 8.77 -22.04 -31.70
C LEU A 102 7.78 -23.20 -31.93
N PRO A 103 7.86 -23.91 -33.07
CA PRO A 103 7.07 -25.12 -33.25
C PRO A 103 7.41 -26.15 -32.16
N ILE A 104 6.42 -26.90 -31.67
CA ILE A 104 6.62 -28.03 -30.73
C ILE A 104 7.71 -28.97 -31.27
N GLY A 105 7.83 -29.11 -32.61
CA GLY A 105 8.89 -29.80 -33.34
C GLY A 105 10.33 -29.47 -32.92
N ASN A 106 10.60 -28.24 -32.50
CA ASN A 106 11.93 -27.67 -32.31
C ASN A 106 12.62 -28.19 -31.02
N ARG A 107 13.94 -28.39 -31.08
CA ARG A 107 14.78 -28.79 -29.93
C ARG A 107 14.86 -27.74 -28.82
N SER A 108 14.59 -26.48 -29.15
CA SER A 108 14.54 -25.36 -28.20
C SER A 108 13.12 -25.09 -27.68
N TYR A 109 12.15 -25.96 -28.00
CA TYR A 109 10.81 -25.87 -27.43
C TYR A 109 10.82 -26.43 -25.99
N GLU A 110 11.17 -25.58 -25.05
CA GLU A 110 11.18 -25.87 -23.61
C GLU A 110 9.95 -25.24 -22.92
N TYR A 111 9.92 -25.29 -21.58
CA TYR A 111 8.85 -24.73 -20.75
C TYR A 111 8.43 -23.31 -21.16
N ASN A 112 9.40 -22.41 -21.37
CA ASN A 112 9.14 -21.01 -21.71
C ASN A 112 8.43 -20.85 -23.07
N GLU A 113 8.79 -21.70 -24.05
CA GLU A 113 8.12 -21.70 -25.36
C GLU A 113 6.73 -22.33 -25.28
N ALA A 114 6.52 -23.33 -24.43
CA ALA A 114 5.20 -23.88 -24.15
C ALA A 114 4.28 -22.84 -23.48
N GLU A 115 4.77 -22.14 -22.44
CA GLU A 115 4.03 -21.06 -21.79
C GLU A 115 3.60 -19.99 -22.81
N LYS A 116 4.52 -19.58 -23.68
CA LYS A 116 4.30 -18.62 -24.76
C LYS A 116 3.30 -19.11 -25.81
N ASP A 117 3.35 -20.37 -26.21
CA ASP A 117 2.42 -20.98 -27.18
C ASP A 117 1.00 -21.04 -26.62
N ASN A 118 0.88 -21.43 -25.35
CA ASN A 118 -0.37 -21.52 -24.60
C ASN A 118 -1.09 -20.17 -24.48
N LYS A 119 -0.38 -19.03 -24.55
CA LYS A 119 -1.03 -17.70 -24.57
C LYS A 119 -1.98 -17.53 -25.74
N ARG A 120 -1.88 -18.35 -26.80
CA ARG A 120 -2.87 -18.39 -27.89
C ARG A 120 -4.28 -18.75 -27.41
N ALA A 121 -4.43 -19.45 -26.29
CA ALA A 121 -5.76 -19.77 -25.73
C ALA A 121 -6.40 -18.57 -25.00
N LEU A 122 -5.62 -17.52 -24.68
CA LEU A 122 -6.11 -16.35 -23.96
C LEU A 122 -7.02 -15.46 -24.83
N PRO A 123 -7.93 -14.68 -24.21
CA PRO A 123 -8.71 -13.67 -24.91
C PRO A 123 -7.85 -12.46 -25.31
N ASN A 124 -8.34 -11.67 -26.27
CA ASN A 124 -7.78 -10.35 -26.56
C ASN A 124 -7.73 -9.52 -25.27
N THR A 125 -6.52 -9.23 -24.84
CA THR A 125 -6.23 -8.47 -23.62
C THR A 125 -5.64 -7.13 -24.00
N TYR A 126 -6.22 -6.05 -23.48
CA TYR A 126 -5.84 -4.69 -23.83
C TYR A 126 -6.13 -3.73 -22.68
N GLY A 127 -5.41 -2.63 -22.60
CA GLY A 127 -5.60 -1.63 -21.57
C GLY A 127 -4.34 -0.81 -21.39
N ALA A 128 -4.04 -0.42 -20.16
CA ALA A 128 -2.83 0.32 -19.85
C ALA A 128 -2.28 -0.07 -18.47
N PHE A 129 -1.01 0.20 -18.27
CA PHE A 129 -0.40 0.18 -16.95
C PHE A 129 0.48 1.40 -16.74
N ALA A 130 0.60 1.81 -15.49
CA ALA A 130 1.51 2.86 -15.06
C ALA A 130 2.71 2.21 -14.35
N ARG A 131 3.93 2.57 -14.76
CA ARG A 131 5.13 2.41 -13.94
C ARG A 131 5.27 3.63 -13.05
N LEU A 132 5.28 3.42 -11.74
CA LEU A 132 5.39 4.48 -10.75
C LEU A 132 6.78 4.40 -10.13
N HIS A 133 7.69 5.19 -10.70
CA HIS A 133 9.11 5.21 -10.35
C HIS A 133 9.32 5.83 -8.98
N LYS A 134 10.06 5.13 -8.12
CA LYS A 134 10.35 5.51 -6.73
C LYS A 134 11.70 6.21 -6.59
N CYS A 135 12.69 5.79 -7.37
CA CYS A 135 14.03 6.37 -7.36
C CYS A 135 14.15 7.46 -8.44
N LEU A 136 14.16 8.72 -8.01
CA LEU A 136 14.13 9.88 -8.90
C LEU A 136 15.39 10.72 -8.80
N VAL A 137 15.76 11.33 -9.92
CA VAL A 137 16.79 12.37 -10.03
C VAL A 137 16.21 13.57 -10.78
N ARG A 138 16.86 14.74 -10.70
CA ARG A 138 16.55 15.84 -11.62
C ARG A 138 17.48 15.78 -12.84
N ASN A 139 16.89 15.89 -14.03
CA ASN A 139 17.68 16.03 -15.25
C ASN A 139 18.26 17.45 -15.40
N SER A 140 19.00 17.70 -16.48
CA SER A 140 19.59 19.02 -16.80
C SER A 140 18.57 20.15 -16.97
N LYS A 141 17.28 19.84 -17.12
CA LYS A 141 16.16 20.80 -17.17
C LYS A 141 15.45 20.94 -15.82
N HIS A 142 16.05 20.44 -14.74
CA HIS A 142 15.51 20.42 -13.38
C HIS A 142 14.16 19.72 -13.23
N LYS A 143 13.79 18.83 -14.16
CA LYS A 143 12.58 17.99 -14.07
C LYS A 143 12.93 16.64 -13.45
N PHE A 144 11.99 16.08 -12.67
CA PHE A 144 12.11 14.72 -12.18
C PHE A 144 12.23 13.72 -13.33
N PHE A 145 13.09 12.72 -13.15
CA PHE A 145 13.36 11.68 -14.13
C PHE A 145 13.70 10.37 -13.39
N PRO A 146 13.36 9.18 -13.94
CA PRO A 146 13.76 7.93 -13.33
C PRO A 146 15.28 7.82 -13.26
N MET A 147 15.81 7.28 -12.17
CA MET A 147 17.25 7.08 -12.04
C MET A 147 17.76 6.10 -13.12
N PRO A 148 18.74 6.50 -13.96
CA PRO A 148 19.28 5.61 -14.99
C PRO A 148 19.83 4.32 -14.39
N GLY A 149 19.49 3.18 -14.99
CA GLY A 149 19.99 1.87 -14.57
C GLY A 149 19.32 1.29 -13.31
N ASN A 150 18.39 2.00 -12.67
CA ASN A 150 17.64 1.46 -11.53
C ASN A 150 16.15 1.30 -11.88
N TRP A 151 15.68 0.05 -11.88
CA TRP A 151 14.31 -0.34 -12.19
C TRP A 151 13.43 -0.37 -10.94
N CYS A 152 13.50 0.67 -10.11
CA CYS A 152 12.73 0.77 -8.87
C CYS A 152 11.38 1.46 -9.14
N TYR A 153 10.38 0.66 -9.52
CA TYR A 153 9.00 1.12 -9.68
C TYR A 153 8.00 0.10 -9.15
N THR A 154 6.81 0.57 -8.85
CA THR A 154 5.62 -0.27 -8.68
C THR A 154 4.79 -0.18 -9.96
N THR A 155 4.12 -1.28 -10.34
CA THR A 155 3.13 -1.23 -11.42
C THR A 155 1.71 -1.14 -10.87
N TRP A 156 0.91 -0.29 -11.50
CA TRP A 156 -0.55 -0.30 -11.40
C TRP A 156 -1.06 -0.61 -12.80
N ASN A 157 -1.89 -1.65 -12.94
CA ASN A 157 -2.46 -2.11 -14.19
C ASN A 157 -3.97 -1.88 -14.20
N VAL A 158 -4.52 -1.50 -15.36
CA VAL A 158 -5.96 -1.53 -15.65
C VAL A 158 -6.13 -2.17 -17.03
N MET A 159 -6.54 -3.44 -17.03
CA MET A 159 -6.50 -4.29 -18.22
C MET A 159 -7.85 -4.98 -18.44
N ALA A 160 -8.40 -4.83 -19.64
CA ALA A 160 -9.55 -5.60 -20.09
C ALA A 160 -9.15 -7.05 -20.38
N ASN A 161 -10.01 -7.98 -19.97
CA ASN A 161 -9.96 -9.41 -20.25
C ASN A 161 -8.67 -10.14 -19.80
N ASN A 162 -7.83 -9.52 -18.97
CA ASN A 162 -6.53 -10.09 -18.62
C ASN A 162 -6.64 -11.23 -17.60
N VAL A 163 -6.39 -12.46 -18.05
CA VAL A 163 -6.41 -13.67 -17.20
C VAL A 163 -5.12 -13.84 -16.40
N GLU A 164 -3.98 -13.44 -16.96
CA GLU A 164 -2.65 -13.61 -16.33
C GLU A 164 -2.47 -12.75 -15.08
N LEU A 165 -3.19 -11.62 -14.97
CA LEU A 165 -3.16 -10.79 -13.77
C LEU A 165 -3.92 -11.39 -12.58
N ILE A 166 -4.90 -12.25 -12.84
CA ILE A 166 -5.75 -12.83 -11.80
C ILE A 166 -5.44 -14.28 -11.49
N SER A 167 -4.72 -14.97 -12.38
CA SER A 167 -4.43 -16.40 -12.29
C SER A 167 -2.96 -16.69 -12.54
N ARG A 168 -2.54 -17.91 -12.19
CA ARG A 168 -1.28 -18.51 -12.61
C ARG A 168 -1.56 -19.63 -13.59
N GLN A 169 -0.85 -19.62 -14.71
CA GLN A 169 -0.95 -20.66 -15.72
C GLN A 169 -0.40 -22.00 -15.21
N MET A 170 -1.06 -23.09 -15.61
CA MET A 170 -0.53 -24.45 -15.54
C MET A 170 0.00 -24.79 -16.93
N ALA A 171 1.26 -24.51 -17.21
CA ALA A 171 1.83 -24.54 -18.56
C ALA A 171 1.87 -25.95 -19.13
N TYR A 172 2.16 -26.96 -18.31
CA TYR A 172 2.18 -28.36 -18.75
C TYR A 172 0.77 -28.92 -19.02
N LEU A 173 -0.26 -28.36 -18.37
CA LEU A 173 -1.66 -28.71 -18.65
C LEU A 173 -2.25 -27.90 -19.80
N SER A 174 -1.79 -26.69 -20.04
CA SER A 174 -2.36 -25.82 -21.07
C SER A 174 -1.95 -26.24 -22.50
N SER A 175 -2.68 -25.74 -23.50
CA SER A 175 -2.32 -25.82 -24.92
C SER A 175 -2.74 -24.52 -25.63
N PRO A 176 -2.38 -24.32 -26.91
CA PRO A 176 -2.82 -23.15 -27.68
C PRO A 176 -4.35 -22.97 -27.79
N GLU A 177 -5.13 -24.00 -27.47
CA GLU A 177 -6.59 -24.06 -27.57
C GLU A 177 -7.31 -24.15 -26.22
N ASP A 178 -6.62 -24.59 -25.16
CA ASP A 178 -7.20 -24.81 -23.84
C ASP A 178 -6.27 -24.22 -22.76
N TYR A 179 -6.75 -23.22 -22.02
CA TYR A 179 -5.98 -22.56 -20.95
C TYR A 179 -6.38 -23.07 -19.57
N TYR A 180 -5.44 -23.71 -18.87
CA TYR A 180 -5.62 -24.20 -17.50
C TYR A 180 -4.81 -23.32 -16.55
N CYS A 181 -5.41 -23.01 -15.40
CA CYS A 181 -4.82 -22.10 -14.43
C CYS A 181 -5.32 -22.38 -13.02
N ILE A 182 -4.68 -21.75 -12.05
CA ILE A 182 -5.15 -21.66 -10.68
C ILE A 182 -5.35 -20.19 -10.34
N GLN A 183 -6.32 -19.88 -9.47
CA GLN A 183 -6.56 -18.52 -9.01
C GLN A 183 -6.14 -18.40 -7.53
N PRO A 184 -4.88 -18.01 -7.26
CA PRO A 184 -4.41 -17.84 -5.89
C PRO A 184 -5.07 -16.62 -5.27
N ARG A 185 -5.99 -16.86 -4.34
CA ARG A 185 -6.73 -15.84 -3.58
C ARG A 185 -6.36 -15.97 -2.11
N TYR A 186 -5.80 -14.93 -1.52
CA TYR A 186 -5.51 -14.91 -0.08
C TYR A 186 -6.75 -14.51 0.72
N THR A 187 -6.97 -15.15 1.85
CA THR A 187 -7.98 -14.81 2.85
C THR A 187 -7.27 -14.65 4.19
N ILE A 188 -7.68 -13.66 4.99
CA ILE A 188 -7.05 -13.40 6.29
C ILE A 188 -7.11 -14.67 7.15
N GLY A 189 -5.98 -15.03 7.77
CA GLY A 189 -5.82 -16.24 8.56
C GLY A 189 -5.64 -17.52 7.74
N MET A 190 -5.47 -17.42 6.42
CA MET A 190 -5.17 -18.56 5.54
C MET A 190 -3.95 -19.33 6.03
N LYS A 191 -4.10 -20.66 6.12
CA LYS A 191 -3.04 -21.61 6.50
C LYS A 191 -2.49 -22.33 5.29
N GLY A 192 -1.28 -22.89 5.42
CA GLY A 192 -0.57 -23.58 4.34
C GLY A 192 0.53 -22.71 3.74
N GLN A 193 0.70 -22.75 2.42
CA GLN A 193 1.81 -22.12 1.70
C GLN A 193 2.03 -20.63 2.04
N TYR A 194 0.95 -19.89 2.32
CA TYR A 194 0.98 -18.45 2.61
C TYR A 194 0.73 -18.08 4.07
N GLU A 195 0.90 -19.02 5.00
CA GLU A 195 0.79 -18.72 6.43
C GLU A 195 1.96 -17.85 6.91
N LYS A 196 1.73 -16.52 6.95
CA LYS A 196 2.66 -15.53 7.48
C LYS A 196 1.89 -14.33 8.03
N ASP A 197 2.27 -13.81 9.20
CA ASP A 197 1.64 -12.64 9.81
C ASP A 197 1.66 -11.40 8.89
N TRP A 198 2.73 -11.22 8.11
CA TRP A 198 2.84 -10.11 7.17
C TRP A 198 1.85 -10.21 6.00
N ARG A 199 1.29 -11.38 5.71
CA ARG A 199 0.25 -11.55 4.67
C ARG A 199 -1.09 -11.01 5.12
N ASP A 200 -1.46 -11.24 6.38
CA ASP A 200 -2.64 -10.63 6.98
C ASP A 200 -2.50 -9.10 6.99
N GLN A 201 -1.33 -8.61 7.38
CA GLN A 201 -1.00 -7.17 7.32
C GLN A 201 -1.12 -6.63 5.89
N MET A 202 -0.59 -7.33 4.88
CA MET A 202 -0.75 -6.90 3.49
C MET A 202 -2.21 -6.89 3.06
N ALA A 203 -2.97 -7.97 3.32
CA ALA A 203 -4.38 -8.02 2.94
C ALA A 203 -5.21 -6.89 3.57
N GLN A 204 -4.84 -6.46 4.78
CA GLN A 204 -5.49 -5.37 5.52
C GLN A 204 -4.91 -3.98 5.25
N TYR A 205 -3.82 -3.88 4.48
CA TYR A 205 -3.12 -2.61 4.28
C TYR A 205 -4.03 -1.56 3.67
N ARG A 206 -4.13 -0.40 4.33
CA ARG A 206 -4.98 0.74 3.93
C ARG A 206 -6.43 0.35 3.69
N ASP A 207 -6.92 -0.53 4.56
CA ASP A 207 -8.26 -1.09 4.55
C ASP A 207 -8.65 -1.74 3.20
N PHE A 208 -7.70 -2.32 2.47
CA PHE A 208 -8.00 -2.94 1.18
C PHE A 208 -9.13 -3.99 1.28
N THR A 209 -9.07 -4.88 2.27
CA THR A 209 -10.08 -5.95 2.45
C THR A 209 -11.46 -5.43 2.83
N ASN A 210 -11.58 -4.31 3.58
CA ASN A 210 -12.89 -3.79 3.98
C ASN A 210 -13.27 -2.47 3.32
N SER A 211 -12.50 -2.02 2.31
CA SER A 211 -12.72 -0.72 1.66
C SER A 211 -14.15 -0.61 1.12
N PRO A 212 -14.94 0.37 1.59
CA PRO A 212 -16.30 0.57 1.11
C PRO A 212 -16.39 0.80 -0.42
N ASN A 213 -15.35 1.36 -1.03
CA ASN A 213 -15.27 1.61 -2.47
C ASN A 213 -15.08 0.31 -3.27
N LEU A 214 -14.51 -0.72 -2.66
CA LEU A 214 -14.21 -2.01 -3.30
C LEU A 214 -15.27 -3.08 -3.05
N LYS A 215 -16.10 -2.96 -2.00
CA LYS A 215 -17.09 -3.97 -1.58
C LYS A 215 -18.05 -4.46 -2.68
N LYS A 216 -18.30 -3.65 -3.72
CA LYS A 216 -19.18 -4.01 -4.84
C LYS A 216 -18.49 -4.90 -5.89
N PHE A 217 -17.17 -5.02 -5.83
CA PHE A 217 -16.33 -5.70 -6.82
C PHE A 217 -15.60 -6.87 -6.15
N ASP A 218 -15.31 -7.92 -6.93
CA ASP A 218 -14.46 -9.03 -6.47
C ASP A 218 -13.06 -8.47 -6.26
N HIS A 219 -12.54 -8.51 -5.04
CA HIS A 219 -11.22 -8.00 -4.72
C HIS A 219 -10.53 -8.87 -3.68
N TYR A 220 -9.24 -9.07 -3.87
CA TYR A 220 -8.43 -9.95 -3.02
C TYR A 220 -6.94 -9.67 -3.20
N LEU A 221 -6.14 -10.10 -2.22
CA LEU A 221 -4.69 -10.17 -2.37
C LEU A 221 -4.34 -11.47 -3.09
N ARG A 222 -3.59 -11.36 -4.19
CA ARG A 222 -2.98 -12.47 -4.90
C ARG A 222 -1.58 -12.72 -4.33
N PRO A 223 -1.38 -13.80 -3.55
CA PRO A 223 -0.19 -13.94 -2.72
C PRO A 223 1.07 -14.37 -3.48
N ASP A 224 0.97 -15.13 -4.56
CA ASP A 224 2.12 -15.58 -5.36
C ASP A 224 2.87 -14.43 -6.05
N ALA A 225 2.12 -13.44 -6.52
CA ALA A 225 2.65 -12.26 -7.22
C ALA A 225 2.64 -10.99 -6.36
N ASN A 226 2.21 -11.10 -5.09
CA ASN A 226 1.92 -9.99 -4.21
C ASN A 226 1.08 -8.91 -4.91
N LEU A 227 -0.05 -9.23 -5.53
CA LEU A 227 -0.87 -8.21 -6.22
C LEU A 227 -2.15 -7.95 -5.44
N TYR A 228 -2.49 -6.68 -5.21
CA TYR A 228 -3.87 -6.33 -4.89
C TYR A 228 -4.67 -6.36 -6.17
N VAL A 229 -5.79 -7.08 -6.18
CA VAL A 229 -6.60 -7.31 -7.36
C VAL A 229 -8.01 -6.79 -7.11
N VAL A 230 -8.55 -6.03 -8.07
CA VAL A 230 -9.97 -5.65 -8.13
C VAL A 230 -10.48 -6.04 -9.52
N VAL A 231 -11.59 -6.78 -9.58
CA VAL A 231 -12.17 -7.30 -10.81
C VAL A 231 -13.57 -6.74 -10.98
N LEU A 232 -13.80 -6.09 -12.12
CA LEU A 232 -15.08 -5.55 -12.55
C LEU A 232 -15.60 -6.44 -13.66
N THR A 233 -16.73 -7.11 -13.45
CA THR A 233 -17.31 -8.03 -14.44
C THR A 233 -18.59 -7.47 -15.02
N ARG A 234 -18.81 -7.67 -16.32
CA ARG A 234 -20.04 -7.24 -16.98
C ARG A 234 -21.27 -7.90 -16.33
N ASP A 235 -22.26 -7.09 -15.98
CA ASP A 235 -23.51 -7.52 -15.33
C ASP A 235 -23.30 -8.26 -13.99
N GLY A 236 -22.14 -8.10 -13.34
CA GLY A 236 -21.79 -8.84 -12.12
C GLY A 236 -21.63 -10.36 -12.33
N LYS A 237 -21.47 -10.82 -13.58
CA LYS A 237 -21.29 -12.25 -13.87
C LYS A 237 -19.97 -12.77 -13.30
N PRO A 238 -19.88 -14.06 -12.91
CA PRO A 238 -18.61 -14.68 -12.58
C PRO A 238 -17.61 -14.59 -13.75
N LEU A 239 -16.33 -14.64 -13.41
CA LEU A 239 -15.26 -14.82 -14.40
C LEU A 239 -15.49 -16.11 -15.20
N PRO A 240 -15.06 -16.17 -16.48
CA PRO A 240 -15.39 -17.29 -17.37
C PRO A 240 -14.49 -18.50 -17.14
N PHE A 241 -14.39 -18.95 -15.90
CA PHE A 241 -13.68 -20.16 -15.51
C PHE A 241 -14.65 -21.27 -15.18
N GLU A 242 -14.24 -22.49 -15.46
CA GLU A 242 -14.90 -23.71 -15.03
C GLU A 242 -13.93 -24.49 -14.15
N GLN A 243 -14.43 -24.96 -13.02
CA GLN A 243 -13.59 -25.78 -12.14
C GLN A 243 -13.47 -27.19 -12.73
N VAL A 244 -12.24 -27.67 -12.82
CA VAL A 244 -11.91 -28.94 -13.48
C VAL A 244 -12.17 -30.11 -12.54
N THR A 245 -12.85 -31.14 -13.03
CA THR A 245 -13.04 -32.41 -12.32
C THR A 245 -11.81 -33.30 -12.42
N MET A 246 -11.66 -34.24 -11.49
CA MET A 246 -10.54 -35.17 -11.47
C MET A 246 -10.47 -36.04 -12.74
N GLY A 247 -11.62 -36.41 -13.30
CA GLY A 247 -11.71 -37.12 -14.58
C GLY A 247 -11.20 -36.30 -15.75
N GLU A 248 -11.61 -35.03 -15.84
CA GLU A 248 -11.12 -34.09 -16.86
C GLU A 248 -9.62 -33.83 -16.73
N TYR A 249 -9.13 -33.67 -15.50
CA TYR A 249 -7.71 -33.48 -15.22
C TYR A 249 -6.86 -34.67 -15.68
N ILE A 250 -7.26 -35.90 -15.34
CA ILE A 250 -6.54 -37.12 -15.77
C ILE A 250 -6.56 -37.25 -17.29
N ALA A 251 -7.70 -37.04 -17.93
CA ALA A 251 -7.80 -37.06 -19.40
C ALA A 251 -6.91 -35.97 -20.03
N ARG A 252 -6.77 -34.82 -19.36
CA ARG A 252 -5.90 -33.75 -19.82
C ARG A 252 -4.41 -34.10 -19.68
N LEU A 253 -4.01 -34.73 -18.58
CA LEU A 253 -2.65 -35.27 -18.41
C LEU A 253 -2.30 -36.28 -19.51
N GLU A 254 -3.20 -37.23 -19.79
CA GLU A 254 -3.03 -38.22 -20.87
C GLU A 254 -2.81 -37.54 -22.22
N LYS A 255 -3.63 -36.51 -22.52
CA LYS A 255 -3.53 -35.73 -23.76
C LYS A 255 -2.22 -34.94 -23.86
N GLN A 256 -1.74 -34.35 -22.76
CA GLN A 256 -0.55 -33.48 -22.75
C GLN A 256 0.77 -34.21 -22.54
N LEU A 257 0.74 -35.47 -22.08
CA LEU A 257 1.95 -36.24 -21.80
C LEU A 257 2.98 -36.26 -22.96
N PRO A 258 2.60 -36.39 -24.25
CA PRO A 258 3.58 -36.33 -25.34
C PRO A 258 4.32 -34.99 -25.40
N THR A 259 3.63 -33.88 -25.16
CA THR A 259 4.23 -32.53 -25.11
C THR A 259 5.11 -32.38 -23.87
N MET A 260 4.63 -32.81 -22.70
CA MET A 260 5.41 -32.78 -21.45
C MET A 260 6.72 -33.57 -21.58
N TYR A 261 6.66 -34.78 -22.14
CA TYR A 261 7.83 -35.62 -22.38
C TYR A 261 8.82 -34.93 -23.34
N LYS A 262 8.31 -34.30 -24.39
CA LYS A 262 9.16 -33.57 -25.32
C LYS A 262 9.88 -32.38 -24.67
N ILE A 263 9.16 -31.61 -23.85
CA ILE A 263 9.75 -30.51 -23.07
C ILE A 263 10.85 -31.07 -22.17
N ALA A 264 10.59 -32.18 -21.46
CA ALA A 264 11.57 -32.83 -20.60
C ALA A 264 12.83 -33.27 -21.37
N MET A 265 12.68 -33.84 -22.57
CA MET A 265 13.82 -34.21 -23.42
C MET A 265 14.63 -32.99 -23.89
N ASN A 266 13.94 -31.91 -24.29
CA ASN A 266 14.58 -30.66 -24.71
C ASN A 266 15.33 -29.97 -23.56
N MET A 267 14.82 -30.10 -22.33
CA MET A 267 15.47 -29.64 -21.09
C MET A 267 16.54 -30.62 -20.58
N ASN A 268 16.84 -31.69 -21.34
CA ASN A 268 17.82 -32.72 -20.99
C ASN A 268 17.55 -33.43 -19.66
N ILE A 269 16.27 -33.57 -19.28
CA ILE A 269 15.85 -34.38 -18.12
C ILE A 269 15.99 -35.85 -18.50
N ARG A 270 16.97 -36.53 -17.90
CA ARG A 270 17.26 -37.95 -18.17
C ARG A 270 16.85 -38.80 -16.98
N SER A 271 15.72 -39.49 -17.12
CA SER A 271 15.32 -40.58 -16.23
C SER A 271 15.13 -41.85 -17.05
N THR A 272 15.57 -42.98 -16.52
CA THR A 272 15.35 -44.29 -17.15
C THR A 272 13.84 -44.50 -17.32
N ASN A 273 13.42 -44.88 -18.53
CA ASN A 273 12.03 -45.18 -18.86
C ASN A 273 11.05 -44.05 -18.48
N LEU A 274 11.46 -42.78 -18.62
CA LEU A 274 10.68 -41.61 -18.17
C LEU A 274 9.23 -41.65 -18.68
N LEU A 275 9.04 -41.89 -19.98
CA LEU A 275 7.71 -41.92 -20.59
C LEU A 275 6.87 -43.09 -20.06
N GLU A 276 7.42 -44.32 -20.00
CA GLU A 276 6.66 -45.45 -19.46
C GLU A 276 6.31 -45.26 -17.98
N ASN A 277 7.22 -44.66 -17.20
CA ASN A 277 7.01 -44.35 -15.79
C ASN A 277 5.93 -43.28 -15.62
N ALA A 278 5.92 -42.23 -16.44
CA ALA A 278 4.88 -41.21 -16.40
C ALA A 278 3.50 -41.79 -16.78
N GLN A 279 3.44 -42.65 -17.80
CA GLN A 279 2.22 -43.39 -18.15
C GLN A 279 1.75 -44.30 -17.00
N ARG A 280 2.68 -44.96 -16.30
CA ARG A 280 2.39 -45.74 -15.09
C ARG A 280 1.82 -44.85 -13.98
N GLY A 281 2.41 -43.67 -13.76
CA GLY A 281 1.94 -42.70 -12.78
C GLY A 281 0.51 -42.24 -13.04
N ILE A 282 0.17 -41.92 -14.29
CA ILE A 282 -1.21 -41.57 -14.68
C ILE A 282 -2.18 -42.74 -14.37
N ARG A 283 -1.80 -43.99 -14.65
CA ARG A 283 -2.62 -45.16 -14.30
C ARG A 283 -2.84 -45.29 -12.79
N ILE A 284 -1.81 -45.07 -11.98
CA ILE A 284 -1.91 -45.08 -10.52
C ILE A 284 -2.85 -43.96 -10.06
N LEU A 285 -2.69 -42.74 -10.58
CA LEU A 285 -3.56 -41.60 -10.28
C LEU A 285 -5.03 -41.93 -10.59
N LYS A 286 -5.30 -42.50 -11.78
CA LYS A 286 -6.64 -42.94 -12.20
C LYS A 286 -7.23 -43.99 -11.27
N ASN A 287 -6.43 -44.95 -10.81
CA ASN A 287 -6.87 -45.95 -9.86
C ASN A 287 -7.16 -45.37 -8.47
N ASN A 288 -6.31 -44.47 -7.97
CA ASN A 288 -6.47 -43.81 -6.67
C ASN A 288 -7.75 -42.97 -6.61
N TYR A 289 -8.13 -42.34 -7.72
CA TYR A 289 -9.29 -41.45 -7.81
C TYR A 289 -10.49 -42.05 -8.58
N LYS A 290 -10.52 -43.36 -8.86
CA LYS A 290 -11.56 -44.00 -9.69
C LYS A 290 -13.01 -43.76 -9.23
N ASN A 291 -13.22 -43.63 -7.92
CA ASN A 291 -14.53 -43.38 -7.31
C ASN A 291 -14.82 -41.89 -7.09
N ARG A 292 -13.92 -41.00 -7.55
CA ARG A 292 -13.92 -39.56 -7.29
C ARG A 292 -13.66 -38.76 -8.57
N LEU A 293 -13.87 -39.37 -9.74
CA LEU A 293 -13.61 -38.71 -11.04
C LEU A 293 -14.51 -37.49 -11.26
N GLY A 294 -15.70 -37.46 -10.66
CA GLY A 294 -16.60 -36.30 -10.69
C GLY A 294 -16.28 -35.21 -9.66
N ASP A 295 -15.36 -35.45 -8.73
CA ASP A 295 -14.98 -34.45 -7.73
C ASP A 295 -14.07 -33.39 -8.39
N TYR A 296 -14.15 -32.14 -7.92
CA TYR A 296 -13.28 -31.08 -8.40
C TYR A 296 -11.83 -31.23 -7.94
N VAL A 297 -10.89 -30.73 -8.74
CA VAL A 297 -9.45 -30.75 -8.45
C VAL A 297 -9.01 -29.52 -7.67
N TYR A 298 -8.16 -29.77 -6.66
CA TYR A 298 -7.47 -28.75 -5.89
C TYR A 298 -5.98 -29.09 -5.74
N PHE A 299 -5.11 -28.10 -5.89
CA PHE A 299 -3.66 -28.19 -5.66
C PHE A 299 -3.28 -27.63 -4.29
N THR A 300 -2.37 -28.27 -3.58
CA THR A 300 -1.93 -27.79 -2.25
C THR A 300 -0.91 -26.66 -2.32
N ASP A 301 -0.25 -26.48 -3.47
CA ASP A 301 0.73 -25.41 -3.72
C ASP A 301 0.43 -24.79 -5.09
N VAL A 302 0.50 -23.47 -5.17
CA VAL A 302 0.30 -22.75 -6.43
C VAL A 302 1.40 -23.02 -7.47
N ASN A 303 2.54 -23.56 -7.05
CA ASN A 303 3.68 -23.87 -7.90
C ASN A 303 3.61 -25.28 -8.51
N ASN A 304 2.57 -26.06 -8.21
CA ASN A 304 2.44 -27.45 -8.67
C ASN A 304 2.06 -27.54 -10.16
N ASP A 305 2.90 -27.04 -11.06
CA ASP A 305 2.74 -27.25 -12.50
C ASP A 305 3.27 -28.64 -12.89
N ILE A 306 2.41 -29.66 -12.72
CA ILE A 306 2.76 -31.08 -12.81
C ILE A 306 3.36 -31.44 -14.17
N ASP A 307 4.62 -31.84 -14.17
CA ASP A 307 5.38 -32.17 -15.37
C ASP A 307 5.50 -33.69 -15.61
N CYS A 308 6.30 -34.07 -16.62
CA CYS A 308 6.53 -35.48 -16.94
C CYS A 308 7.27 -36.25 -15.84
N LEU A 309 8.20 -35.59 -15.12
CA LEU A 309 8.98 -36.17 -14.05
C LEU A 309 8.14 -36.39 -12.79
N ASP A 310 7.27 -35.43 -12.45
CA ASP A 310 6.32 -35.56 -11.34
C ASP A 310 5.41 -36.78 -11.52
N LEU A 311 4.88 -36.96 -12.73
CA LEU A 311 4.08 -38.13 -13.08
C LEU A 311 4.89 -39.42 -12.98
N ALA A 312 6.14 -39.43 -13.45
CA ALA A 312 7.01 -40.61 -13.39
C ALA A 312 7.36 -41.02 -11.95
N GLY A 313 7.40 -40.06 -11.03
CA GLY A 313 7.65 -40.26 -9.61
C GLY A 313 6.47 -40.80 -8.80
N ILE A 314 5.28 -40.94 -9.40
CA ILE A 314 4.12 -41.53 -8.71
C ILE A 314 4.36 -43.03 -8.49
N GLU A 315 4.22 -43.45 -7.24
CA GLU A 315 4.38 -44.85 -6.81
C GLU A 315 3.09 -45.40 -6.21
N GLU A 316 2.90 -46.71 -6.37
CA GLU A 316 1.79 -47.43 -5.76
C GLU A 316 1.96 -47.43 -4.23
N ALA A 317 0.85 -47.30 -3.49
CA ALA A 317 0.80 -47.19 -2.03
C ALA A 317 1.41 -45.91 -1.39
N LYS A 318 2.03 -44.99 -2.15
CA LYS A 318 2.43 -43.67 -1.62
C LYS A 318 1.29 -42.66 -1.75
N GLU A 319 1.10 -41.84 -0.71
CA GLU A 319 0.14 -40.72 -0.76
C GLU A 319 0.60 -39.69 -1.80
N ILE A 320 -0.32 -39.29 -2.69
CA ILE A 320 -0.10 -38.18 -3.62
C ILE A 320 -0.47 -36.89 -2.89
N THR A 321 0.53 -36.13 -2.45
CA THR A 321 0.32 -35.01 -1.52
C THR A 321 -0.03 -33.68 -2.19
N TRP A 322 0.29 -33.52 -3.47
CA TRP A 322 0.21 -32.25 -4.21
C TRP A 322 -1.16 -31.96 -4.84
N ILE A 323 -2.04 -32.95 -4.91
CA ILE A 323 -3.41 -32.86 -5.44
C ILE A 323 -4.41 -33.48 -4.47
N GLY A 324 -5.60 -32.90 -4.42
CA GLY A 324 -6.74 -33.47 -3.75
C GLY A 324 -8.04 -33.01 -4.40
N THR A 325 -9.13 -33.27 -3.68
CA THR A 325 -10.50 -33.05 -4.16
C THR A 325 -11.33 -32.22 -3.18
N GLN A 326 -10.65 -31.54 -2.27
CA GLN A 326 -11.25 -30.69 -1.25
C GLN A 326 -10.53 -29.34 -1.24
N PRO A 327 -11.25 -28.23 -0.99
CA PRO A 327 -10.67 -26.89 -0.92
C PRO A 327 -9.75 -26.69 0.28
N VAL A 328 -9.75 -27.66 1.21
CA VAL A 328 -8.90 -27.67 2.38
C VAL A 328 -8.33 -29.06 2.63
N LYS A 329 -7.10 -29.12 3.15
CA LYS A 329 -6.44 -30.36 3.56
C LYS A 329 -6.17 -30.32 5.07
N GLN A 330 -6.53 -31.38 5.78
CA GLN A 330 -6.19 -31.51 7.19
C GLN A 330 -4.71 -31.87 7.33
N GLY A 331 -3.93 -30.97 7.94
CA GLY A 331 -2.52 -31.14 8.23
C GLY A 331 -2.29 -32.03 9.46
N LYS A 332 -1.05 -32.52 9.60
CA LYS A 332 -0.67 -33.50 10.65
C LYS A 332 -0.84 -32.98 12.09
N ASN A 333 -0.88 -31.67 12.30
CA ASN A 333 -0.99 -31.04 13.62
C ASN A 333 -2.39 -30.47 13.89
N GLY A 334 -3.42 -30.91 13.15
CA GLY A 334 -4.80 -30.43 13.32
C GLY A 334 -5.13 -29.11 12.61
N TRP A 335 -4.16 -28.48 11.94
CA TRP A 335 -4.37 -27.30 11.11
C TRP A 335 -5.04 -27.66 9.78
N VAL A 336 -5.76 -26.71 9.18
CA VAL A 336 -6.50 -26.88 7.92
C VAL A 336 -5.84 -26.01 6.85
N GLU A 337 -5.07 -26.62 5.95
CA GLU A 337 -4.35 -25.93 4.87
C GLU A 337 -5.31 -25.61 3.72
N THR A 338 -5.18 -24.42 3.12
CA THR A 338 -5.96 -24.05 1.93
C THR A 338 -5.36 -24.70 0.67
N ALA A 339 -6.24 -25.26 -0.17
CA ALA A 339 -5.90 -25.75 -1.50
C ALA A 339 -6.52 -24.86 -2.59
N PHE A 340 -5.90 -24.83 -3.77
CA PHE A 340 -6.24 -23.93 -4.87
C PHE A 340 -6.97 -24.69 -5.98
N PRO A 341 -8.16 -24.23 -6.43
CA PRO A 341 -8.92 -24.93 -7.46
C PRO A 341 -8.18 -24.89 -8.81
N LEU A 342 -8.18 -26.02 -9.52
CA LEU A 342 -7.80 -26.03 -10.93
C LEU A 342 -8.97 -25.51 -11.77
N LEU A 343 -8.69 -24.52 -12.58
CA LEU A 343 -9.64 -23.83 -13.42
C LEU A 343 -9.28 -23.97 -14.89
N HIS A 344 -10.30 -24.07 -15.74
CA HIS A 344 -10.21 -24.04 -17.19
C HIS A 344 -10.94 -22.82 -17.73
N LEU A 345 -10.32 -22.08 -18.65
CA LEU A 345 -10.94 -20.93 -19.29
C LEU A 345 -11.96 -21.41 -20.34
N LYS A 346 -13.21 -20.93 -20.25
CA LYS A 346 -14.27 -21.21 -21.23
C LYS A 346 -13.87 -20.76 -22.64
N LYS A 347 -14.11 -21.60 -23.65
CA LYS A 347 -13.73 -21.31 -25.05
C LYS A 347 -14.47 -20.10 -25.62
N GLU A 348 -15.70 -19.90 -25.18
CA GLU A 348 -16.59 -18.82 -25.59
C GLU A 348 -16.04 -17.46 -25.14
N ALA A 349 -15.24 -17.42 -24.07
CA ALA A 349 -14.64 -16.19 -23.56
C ALA A 349 -13.72 -15.54 -24.60
N LYS A 350 -12.88 -16.33 -25.28
CA LYS A 350 -11.97 -15.83 -26.32
C LYS A 350 -12.75 -15.23 -27.49
N GLN A 351 -13.81 -15.90 -27.93
CA GLN A 351 -14.66 -15.44 -29.04
C GLN A 351 -15.39 -14.13 -28.67
N ALA A 352 -15.98 -14.06 -27.48
CA ALA A 352 -16.66 -12.86 -26.99
C ALA A 352 -15.72 -11.66 -26.84
N CYS A 353 -14.46 -11.90 -26.46
CA CYS A 353 -13.46 -10.86 -26.30
C CYS A 353 -12.83 -10.38 -27.62
N ALA A 354 -12.95 -11.14 -28.72
CA ALA A 354 -12.29 -10.81 -29.98
C ALA A 354 -13.00 -9.69 -30.78
N THR A 355 -14.33 -9.60 -30.66
CA THR A 355 -15.15 -8.73 -31.52
C THR A 355 -15.78 -7.54 -30.79
N GLY A 356 -15.79 -7.55 -29.45
CA GLY A 356 -16.48 -6.56 -28.63
C GLY A 356 -15.58 -5.76 -27.67
N GLY A 357 -16.26 -4.99 -26.82
CA GLY A 357 -15.67 -4.33 -25.66
C GLY A 357 -15.26 -5.30 -24.54
N PRO A 358 -14.85 -4.79 -23.38
CA PRO A 358 -14.40 -5.62 -22.26
C PRO A 358 -15.54 -6.54 -21.79
N GLN A 359 -15.20 -7.77 -21.40
CA GLN A 359 -16.08 -8.69 -20.67
C GLN A 359 -15.83 -8.58 -19.17
N TRP A 360 -14.58 -8.34 -18.79
CA TRP A 360 -14.19 -7.92 -17.45
C TRP A 360 -13.00 -6.95 -17.54
N ILE A 361 -12.81 -6.15 -16.50
CA ILE A 361 -11.67 -5.26 -16.32
C ILE A 361 -10.98 -5.67 -15.02
N VAL A 362 -9.67 -5.86 -15.09
CA VAL A 362 -8.82 -6.17 -13.94
C VAL A 362 -7.98 -4.94 -13.62
N CYS A 363 -8.13 -4.45 -12.40
CA CYS A 363 -7.27 -3.43 -11.83
C CYS A 363 -6.32 -4.12 -10.84
N THR A 364 -5.01 -4.01 -11.03
CA THR A 364 -4.04 -4.55 -10.07
C THR A 364 -2.99 -3.53 -9.67
N ILE A 365 -2.47 -3.67 -8.47
CA ILE A 365 -1.28 -2.93 -8.04
C ILE A 365 -0.30 -3.87 -7.32
N GLN A 366 0.99 -3.74 -7.63
CA GLN A 366 2.03 -4.52 -6.97
C GLN A 366 2.15 -4.16 -5.48
N GLY A 367 2.00 -5.18 -4.66
CA GLY A 367 2.09 -5.20 -3.21
C GLY A 367 3.52 -5.46 -2.73
N ALA A 368 4.07 -4.41 -2.14
CA ALA A 368 5.20 -4.32 -1.23
C ALA A 368 5.53 -2.83 -1.25
N LEU A 369 4.64 -2.09 -0.60
CA LEU A 369 4.81 -0.68 -0.33
C LEU A 369 5.57 -0.65 0.98
N ASP A 370 6.87 -1.00 0.92
CA ASP A 370 7.76 -0.68 2.02
C ASP A 370 7.55 0.80 2.32
N GLU A 371 7.02 1.09 3.51
CA GLU A 371 6.70 2.45 3.94
C GLU A 371 7.95 3.34 3.90
N SER A 372 9.15 2.73 3.83
CA SER A 372 10.40 3.44 3.62
C SER A 372 10.45 4.22 2.30
N PHE A 373 9.62 3.92 1.30
CA PHE A 373 9.55 4.68 0.05
C PHE A 373 8.35 5.64 0.03
N GLY A 374 8.66 6.95 0.02
CA GLY A 374 7.70 8.03 -0.13
C GLY A 374 6.73 7.84 -1.30
N GLY A 375 5.47 8.27 -1.10
CA GLY A 375 4.40 8.20 -2.08
C GLY A 375 3.67 6.85 -2.16
N CYS A 376 4.22 5.78 -1.58
CA CYS A 376 3.60 4.46 -1.60
C CYS A 376 2.24 4.42 -0.85
N SER A 377 2.15 5.08 0.31
CA SER A 377 0.90 5.19 1.07
C SER A 377 -0.17 5.99 0.32
N ASP A 378 0.21 7.08 -0.35
CA ASP A 378 -0.73 7.87 -1.17
C ASP A 378 -1.20 7.05 -2.37
N LEU A 379 -0.30 6.31 -3.03
CA LEU A 379 -0.64 5.41 -4.13
C LEU A 379 -1.68 4.36 -3.70
N MET A 380 -1.50 3.73 -2.54
CA MET A 380 -2.48 2.76 -2.04
C MET A 380 -3.81 3.41 -1.67
N ASP A 381 -3.81 4.59 -1.04
CA ASP A 381 -5.04 5.35 -0.79
C ASP A 381 -5.78 5.67 -2.08
N ASN A 382 -5.04 6.02 -3.14
CA ASN A 382 -5.64 6.24 -4.44
C ASN A 382 -6.28 4.96 -4.97
N PHE A 383 -5.58 3.83 -4.88
CA PHE A 383 -6.11 2.54 -5.31
C PHE A 383 -7.35 2.11 -4.49
N THR A 384 -7.31 2.14 -3.15
CA THR A 384 -8.41 1.63 -2.33
C THR A 384 -9.60 2.57 -2.25
N SER A 385 -9.37 3.88 -2.31
CA SER A 385 -10.38 4.86 -1.87
C SER A 385 -10.68 5.97 -2.87
N ARG A 386 -9.78 6.32 -3.80
CA ARG A 386 -9.97 7.48 -4.71
C ARG A 386 -10.22 7.11 -6.17
N PHE A 387 -9.75 5.94 -6.60
CA PHE A 387 -9.96 5.48 -7.96
C PHE A 387 -11.44 5.17 -8.18
N ASN A 388 -12.02 5.81 -9.20
CA ASN A 388 -13.46 5.76 -9.47
C ASN A 388 -13.83 4.48 -10.24
N TYR A 389 -13.88 3.34 -9.53
CA TYR A 389 -14.28 2.05 -10.09
C TYR A 389 -15.73 2.06 -10.59
N ASP A 390 -16.63 2.77 -9.91
CA ASP A 390 -18.02 2.92 -10.35
C ASP A 390 -18.12 3.63 -11.72
N TYR A 391 -17.35 4.70 -11.94
CA TYR A 391 -17.27 5.34 -13.27
C TYR A 391 -16.74 4.36 -14.32
N LEU A 392 -15.65 3.64 -14.01
CA LEU A 392 -15.06 2.68 -14.93
C LEU A 392 -16.07 1.59 -15.32
N TYR A 393 -16.79 1.05 -14.33
CA TYR A 393 -17.85 0.09 -14.52
C TYR A 393 -18.98 0.65 -15.40
N ASN A 394 -19.55 1.80 -15.01
CA ASN A 394 -20.71 2.39 -15.67
C ASN A 394 -20.42 2.80 -17.12
N TYR A 395 -19.20 3.29 -17.38
CA TYR A 395 -18.78 3.70 -18.72
C TYR A 395 -18.68 2.50 -19.66
N TYR A 396 -18.04 1.41 -19.22
CA TYR A 396 -17.73 0.29 -20.11
C TYR A 396 -18.78 -0.81 -20.15
N PHE A 397 -19.59 -0.98 -19.09
CA PHE A 397 -20.60 -2.05 -19.03
C PHE A 397 -22.04 -1.55 -19.14
N GLU A 398 -22.35 -0.36 -18.61
CA GLU A 398 -23.73 0.14 -18.58
C GLU A 398 -24.03 1.20 -19.64
N ASN A 399 -23.01 1.79 -20.26
CA ASN A 399 -23.16 2.93 -21.20
C ASN A 399 -23.98 4.10 -20.62
N LYS A 400 -23.95 4.28 -19.29
CA LYS A 400 -24.80 5.26 -18.57
C LYS A 400 -24.10 6.60 -18.32
N THR A 401 -22.81 6.72 -18.60
CA THR A 401 -22.04 7.94 -18.28
C THR A 401 -21.91 8.84 -19.50
N THR A 402 -22.76 9.87 -19.58
CA THR A 402 -22.54 11.05 -20.45
C THR A 402 -21.69 12.13 -19.76
N GLN A 403 -21.43 11.98 -18.47
CA GLN A 403 -20.70 12.95 -17.66
C GLN A 403 -19.19 12.76 -17.77
N ALA A 404 -18.46 13.88 -17.79
CA ALA A 404 -17.00 13.85 -17.69
C ALA A 404 -16.57 13.17 -16.38
N TYR A 405 -15.47 12.43 -16.42
CA TYR A 405 -14.92 11.81 -15.23
C TYR A 405 -14.76 12.87 -14.13
N THR A 406 -15.25 12.56 -12.93
CA THR A 406 -14.97 13.33 -11.72
C THR A 406 -14.20 12.44 -10.74
N VAL A 407 -13.07 12.94 -10.24
CA VAL A 407 -12.31 12.27 -9.18
C VAL A 407 -13.24 12.08 -7.98
N VAL A 408 -13.26 10.88 -7.41
CA VAL A 408 -13.96 10.66 -6.15
C VAL A 408 -13.28 11.59 -5.14
N PRO A 409 -13.98 12.63 -4.64
CA PRO A 409 -13.38 13.53 -3.67
C PRO A 409 -12.82 12.70 -2.52
N PHE A 410 -11.76 13.17 -1.88
CA PHE A 410 -11.47 12.67 -0.54
C PHE A 410 -12.77 12.88 0.25
N ALA A 411 -13.25 11.78 0.81
CA ALA A 411 -14.42 11.76 1.65
C ALA A 411 -14.23 10.54 2.54
N THR A 412 -13.11 10.53 3.26
CA THR A 412 -13.13 9.75 4.50
C THR A 412 -14.33 10.26 5.31
N GLN A 413 -14.96 9.37 6.07
CA GLN A 413 -15.94 9.77 7.07
C GLN A 413 -15.38 10.90 7.96
N GLU A 414 -14.07 10.88 8.16
CA GLU A 414 -13.21 11.92 8.72
C GLU A 414 -13.36 13.29 8.06
N GLU A 415 -13.32 13.45 6.73
CA GLU A 415 -13.51 14.76 6.09
C GLU A 415 -14.95 15.26 6.17
N LYS A 416 -15.93 14.35 6.11
CA LYS A 416 -17.33 14.71 6.39
C LYS A 416 -17.52 15.17 7.84
N GLN A 417 -16.80 14.56 8.78
CA GLN A 417 -16.79 14.95 10.20
C GLN A 417 -15.96 16.23 10.45
N ASN A 418 -14.87 16.45 9.72
CA ASN A 418 -14.04 17.65 9.78
C ASN A 418 -14.75 18.86 9.17
N ASN A 419 -15.69 18.65 8.26
CA ASN A 419 -16.59 19.68 7.75
C ASN A 419 -17.75 19.98 8.71
N GLN A 420 -17.88 19.28 9.84
CA GLN A 420 -18.78 19.71 10.91
C GLN A 420 -18.22 20.97 11.57
N ALA A 421 -19.14 21.84 12.03
CA ALA A 421 -18.78 23.12 12.61
C ALA A 421 -17.83 22.94 13.81
N SER A 422 -16.80 23.78 13.87
CA SER A 422 -15.91 23.86 15.04
C SER A 422 -16.74 23.98 16.31
N THR A 423 -16.49 23.11 17.27
CA THR A 423 -17.08 23.25 18.61
C THR A 423 -16.42 24.41 19.35
N ALA A 424 -17.10 24.93 20.38
CA ALA A 424 -16.55 26.03 21.18
C ALA A 424 -15.26 25.60 21.89
N LEU A 425 -14.29 26.52 21.96
CA LEU A 425 -13.07 26.33 22.75
C LEU A 425 -13.41 26.08 24.22
N SER A 426 -12.63 25.23 24.90
CA SER A 426 -12.69 25.11 26.35
C SER A 426 -12.34 26.45 27.03
N ASP A 427 -12.78 26.64 28.27
CA ASP A 427 -12.42 27.85 29.01
C ASP A 427 -10.91 27.95 29.29
N ASN A 428 -10.23 26.80 29.40
CA ASN A 428 -8.78 26.76 29.51
C ASN A 428 -8.12 27.23 28.19
N ALA A 429 -8.61 26.76 27.04
CA ALA A 429 -8.14 27.20 25.74
C ALA A 429 -8.35 28.71 25.55
N LYS A 430 -9.55 29.23 25.85
CA LYS A 430 -9.81 30.68 25.78
C LYS A 430 -8.84 31.50 26.64
N ARG A 431 -8.59 31.05 27.88
CA ARG A 431 -7.67 31.72 28.81
C ARG A 431 -6.24 31.70 28.29
N LEU A 432 -5.78 30.55 27.81
CA LEU A 432 -4.38 30.39 27.38
C LEU A 432 -4.10 31.02 26.02
N THR A 433 -5.09 31.08 25.12
CA THR A 433 -4.98 31.86 23.88
C THR A 433 -4.89 33.37 24.16
N ALA A 434 -5.44 33.85 25.27
CA ALA A 434 -5.33 35.26 25.68
C ALA A 434 -4.01 35.60 26.39
N ASP A 435 -3.25 34.60 26.85
CA ASP A 435 -1.98 34.78 27.54
C ASP A 435 -0.84 34.96 26.54
N LYS A 436 -0.25 36.18 26.51
CA LYS A 436 0.83 36.53 25.57
C LYS A 436 2.13 35.74 25.79
N SER A 437 2.31 35.11 26.95
CA SER A 437 3.45 34.22 27.19
C SER A 437 3.28 32.88 26.48
N VAL A 438 2.06 32.49 26.13
CA VAL A 438 1.74 31.22 25.46
C VAL A 438 1.86 31.41 23.95
N LEU A 439 2.86 30.77 23.36
CA LEU A 439 3.13 30.83 21.91
C LEU A 439 2.34 29.77 21.14
N PHE A 440 1.96 28.68 21.80
CA PHE A 440 1.14 27.61 21.25
C PHE A 440 0.31 26.98 22.36
N PHE A 441 -0.96 26.69 22.07
CA PHE A 441 -1.83 25.88 22.91
C PHE A 441 -2.80 25.05 22.07
N GLU A 442 -2.93 23.77 22.40
CA GLU A 442 -3.92 22.87 21.79
C GLU A 442 -4.40 21.85 22.83
N ASP A 443 -5.71 21.83 23.08
CA ASP A 443 -6.40 20.83 23.91
C ASP A 443 -7.47 20.05 23.12
N PHE A 444 -7.53 20.28 21.80
CA PHE A 444 -8.46 19.67 20.85
C PHE A 444 -9.95 19.89 21.19
N SER A 445 -10.27 20.78 22.14
CA SER A 445 -11.65 21.02 22.59
C SER A 445 -12.56 21.46 21.46
N SER A 446 -12.02 22.20 20.48
CA SER A 446 -12.73 22.69 19.30
C SER A 446 -13.00 21.63 18.22
N VAL A 447 -12.33 20.48 18.26
CA VAL A 447 -12.45 19.40 17.26
C VAL A 447 -13.58 18.46 17.65
N ALA A 448 -14.47 18.10 16.72
CA ALA A 448 -15.52 17.13 16.99
C ALA A 448 -14.95 15.74 17.28
N THR A 449 -15.60 14.95 18.15
CA THR A 449 -15.23 13.56 18.41
C THR A 449 -15.27 12.74 17.12
N GLY A 450 -14.20 12.01 16.83
CA GLY A 450 -13.96 11.30 15.57
C GLY A 450 -13.27 12.13 14.48
N GLY A 451 -13.27 13.46 14.60
CA GLY A 451 -12.63 14.35 13.61
C GLY A 451 -11.11 14.44 13.76
N SER A 452 -10.41 14.78 12.68
CA SER A 452 -8.99 15.12 12.68
C SER A 452 -8.78 16.63 12.92
N PRO A 453 -7.70 17.01 13.63
CA PRO A 453 -7.40 18.40 13.89
C PRO A 453 -6.92 19.14 12.62
N LYS A 454 -7.66 20.17 12.18
CA LYS A 454 -7.42 20.89 10.91
C LYS A 454 -6.02 21.50 10.78
N ASN A 455 -5.50 22.05 11.88
CA ASN A 455 -4.22 22.75 11.92
C ASN A 455 -3.01 21.82 12.10
N TRP A 456 -3.20 20.51 11.89
CA TRP A 456 -2.17 19.50 12.02
C TRP A 456 -2.02 18.71 10.71
N THR A 457 -0.79 18.28 10.46
CA THR A 457 -0.41 17.26 9.48
C THR A 457 -0.32 15.95 10.23
N THR A 458 -1.00 14.92 9.75
CA THR A 458 -1.11 13.62 10.43
C THR A 458 -0.84 12.49 9.44
N GLU A 459 -0.17 11.44 9.90
CA GLU A 459 0.01 10.21 9.13
C GLU A 459 -1.00 9.16 9.57
N LYS A 460 -1.55 8.43 8.59
CA LYS A 460 -2.43 7.27 8.81
C LYS A 460 -1.61 6.02 9.17
N ASN A 461 -2.17 5.13 10.00
CA ASN A 461 -1.56 3.85 10.35
C ASN A 461 -1.59 2.83 9.19
N HIS A 462 -1.02 1.64 9.40
CA HIS A 462 -1.00 0.54 8.43
C HIS A 462 -2.41 0.06 8.01
N SER A 463 -3.37 0.08 8.95
CA SER A 463 -4.78 -0.24 8.68
C SER A 463 -5.51 0.85 7.90
N GLY A 464 -4.90 2.03 7.71
CA GLY A 464 -5.48 3.17 7.01
C GLY A 464 -6.22 4.16 7.89
N ASP A 465 -6.29 3.92 9.21
CA ASP A 465 -6.93 4.84 10.15
C ASP A 465 -6.08 6.09 10.35
N GLY A 466 -6.75 7.25 10.32
CA GLY A 466 -6.16 8.55 10.60
C GLY A 466 -6.03 8.84 12.09
N VAL A 467 -5.31 9.92 12.40
CA VAL A 467 -5.30 10.51 13.75
C VAL A 467 -6.63 11.22 13.96
N SER A 468 -7.33 10.86 15.03
CA SER A 468 -8.64 11.42 15.37
C SER A 468 -8.67 11.98 16.79
N VAL A 469 -9.62 12.86 17.07
CA VAL A 469 -9.87 13.39 18.41
C VAL A 469 -10.99 12.59 19.06
N GLY A 470 -10.75 12.10 20.28
CA GLY A 470 -11.69 11.27 21.02
C GLY A 470 -11.84 11.70 22.47
N GLU A 471 -12.88 11.19 23.11
CA GLU A 471 -13.03 11.21 24.56
C GLU A 471 -12.56 9.87 25.13
N VAL A 472 -12.04 9.89 26.36
CA VAL A 472 -11.57 8.69 27.05
C VAL A 472 -12.41 8.52 28.31
N ASP A 473 -13.03 7.35 28.45
CA ASP A 473 -13.92 7.06 29.58
C ASP A 473 -13.22 7.34 30.93
N GLY A 474 -13.89 8.13 31.76
CA GLY A 474 -13.38 8.51 33.08
C GLY A 474 -12.34 9.64 33.09
N VAL A 475 -11.93 10.17 31.93
CA VAL A 475 -10.99 11.30 31.83
C VAL A 475 -11.64 12.47 31.09
N LYS A 476 -11.58 13.66 31.71
CA LYS A 476 -12.18 14.87 31.12
C LYS A 476 -11.38 15.37 29.94
N GLY A 477 -12.08 15.98 28.98
CA GLY A 477 -11.48 16.67 27.84
C GLY A 477 -11.39 15.80 26.60
N LYS A 478 -10.89 16.42 25.53
CA LYS A 478 -10.67 15.77 24.24
C LYS A 478 -9.20 15.47 24.04
N TRP A 479 -8.95 14.33 23.42
CA TRP A 479 -7.63 13.73 23.31
C TRP A 479 -7.32 13.37 21.87
N LEU A 480 -6.15 13.75 21.39
CA LEU A 480 -5.64 13.30 20.11
C LEU A 480 -5.23 11.83 20.21
N LYS A 481 -5.99 10.96 19.55
CA LYS A 481 -5.73 9.52 19.42
C LYS A 481 -4.64 9.30 18.35
N LEU A 482 -3.41 9.01 18.78
CA LEU A 482 -2.21 8.98 17.96
C LEU A 482 -1.59 7.57 17.90
N GLN A 483 -1.37 7.07 16.67
CA GLN A 483 -0.66 5.81 16.42
C GLN A 483 0.55 5.95 15.48
N LYS A 484 0.69 7.08 14.77
CA LYS A 484 1.83 7.32 13.88
C LYS A 484 2.41 8.70 14.14
N LYS A 485 2.30 9.63 13.19
CA LYS A 485 2.88 10.97 13.32
C LYS A 485 1.83 12.07 13.32
N ALA A 486 2.04 13.08 14.14
CA ALA A 486 1.29 14.33 14.12
C ALA A 486 2.20 15.54 14.30
N THR A 487 2.08 16.53 13.42
CA THR A 487 2.87 17.77 13.42
C THR A 487 1.97 18.97 13.16
N PRO A 488 2.04 20.07 13.93
CA PRO A 488 1.29 21.29 13.63
C PRO A 488 1.71 21.92 12.28
N LYS A 489 0.74 22.32 11.42
CA LYS A 489 0.99 22.82 10.05
C LYS A 489 1.68 24.19 9.96
N GLN A 490 1.51 25.04 10.97
CA GLN A 490 1.90 26.46 10.93
C GLN A 490 2.70 26.89 12.15
N LEU A 491 3.30 25.95 12.87
CA LEU A 491 4.14 26.27 14.00
C LEU A 491 5.55 26.59 13.51
N ALA A 492 5.74 27.80 12.99
CA ALA A 492 7.06 28.34 12.66
C ALA A 492 7.56 29.18 13.83
N LEU A 493 8.14 28.51 14.83
CA LEU A 493 8.77 29.21 15.94
C LEU A 493 10.17 29.67 15.53
N ASP A 494 10.61 30.78 16.12
CA ASP A 494 12.01 31.21 16.11
C ASP A 494 12.43 31.57 17.54
N LEU A 495 12.15 30.64 18.47
CA LEU A 495 12.25 30.91 19.89
C LEU A 495 13.67 30.63 20.39
N LYS A 496 14.38 31.73 20.70
CA LYS A 496 15.74 31.72 21.28
C LYS A 496 15.74 31.85 22.81
N ASP A 497 14.70 32.51 23.35
CA ASP A 497 14.58 32.82 24.77
C ASP A 497 14.27 31.58 25.60
N ASP A 498 14.12 31.76 26.90
CA ASP A 498 13.74 30.69 27.82
C ASP A 498 12.29 30.28 27.58
N PHE A 499 12.04 28.97 27.66
CA PHE A 499 10.73 28.43 27.30
C PHE A 499 10.39 27.14 28.04
N GLU A 500 9.09 26.87 28.12
CA GLU A 500 8.53 25.60 28.57
C GLU A 500 7.68 25.00 27.46
N PHE A 501 8.01 23.77 27.07
CA PHE A 501 7.12 22.89 26.30
C PHE A 501 6.44 21.92 27.28
N SER A 502 5.13 21.73 27.17
CA SER A 502 4.39 20.81 28.04
C SER A 502 3.26 20.11 27.29
N MET A 503 2.89 18.92 27.75
CA MET A 503 1.69 18.20 27.29
C MET A 503 1.21 17.22 28.35
N ASP A 504 -0.05 16.79 28.20
CA ASP A 504 -0.58 15.63 28.90
C ASP A 504 -0.53 14.40 27.98
N LEU A 505 -0.02 13.30 28.53
CA LEU A 505 0.04 11.99 27.92
C LEU A 505 -0.91 11.05 28.65
N LEU A 506 -1.66 10.25 27.88
CA LEU A 506 -2.55 9.23 28.40
C LEU A 506 -2.41 7.94 27.58
N VAL A 507 -2.41 6.80 28.28
CA VAL A 507 -2.54 5.47 27.67
C VAL A 507 -3.54 4.64 28.49
N ARG A 508 -4.28 3.73 27.84
CA ARG A 508 -5.09 2.73 28.54
C ARG A 508 -4.37 1.39 28.56
N LYS A 509 -4.79 0.52 29.47
CA LYS A 509 -4.25 -0.84 29.53
C LYS A 509 -4.42 -1.55 28.17
N GLY A 510 -3.31 -2.03 27.62
CA GLY A 510 -3.27 -2.71 26.32
C GLY A 510 -3.00 -1.81 25.12
N ASP A 511 -3.05 -0.48 25.28
CA ASP A 511 -2.77 0.46 24.18
C ASP A 511 -1.28 0.48 23.78
N VAL A 512 -0.36 0.10 24.69
CA VAL A 512 1.08 0.01 24.44
C VAL A 512 1.58 -1.37 24.85
N PRO A 513 1.91 -2.27 23.91
CA PRO A 513 2.51 -3.56 24.22
C PRO A 513 3.87 -3.43 24.90
N TRP A 514 4.21 -4.41 25.75
CA TRP A 514 5.51 -4.40 26.41
C TRP A 514 6.66 -4.54 25.40
N GLY A 515 7.75 -3.80 25.62
CA GLY A 515 8.96 -3.86 24.81
C GLY A 515 8.94 -3.04 23.52
N THR A 516 7.84 -2.33 23.22
CA THR A 516 7.80 -1.37 22.11
C THR A 516 8.42 -0.02 22.51
N PRO A 517 9.02 0.73 21.57
CA PRO A 517 9.39 2.13 21.79
C PRO A 517 8.21 2.96 22.28
N GLY A 518 8.44 4.06 22.98
CA GLY A 518 7.39 4.94 23.49
C GLY A 518 6.83 5.91 22.44
N ILE A 519 6.22 7.00 22.92
CA ILE A 519 5.97 8.19 22.10
C ILE A 519 7.24 9.04 22.05
N VAL A 520 7.69 9.32 20.83
CA VAL A 520 8.84 10.18 20.56
C VAL A 520 8.35 11.59 20.26
N ILE A 521 8.79 12.54 21.08
CA ILE A 521 8.60 13.98 20.84
C ILE A 521 9.87 14.49 20.18
N GLU A 522 9.77 14.99 18.94
CA GLU A 522 10.91 15.61 18.26
C GLU A 522 10.79 17.13 18.30
N LEU A 523 11.85 17.79 18.74
CA LEU A 523 11.98 19.24 18.76
C LEU A 523 13.12 19.66 17.82
N PRO A 524 12.82 20.15 16.60
CA PRO A 524 13.81 20.72 15.71
C PRO A 524 14.32 22.08 16.21
N PHE A 525 15.64 22.22 16.24
CA PHE A 525 16.36 23.44 16.59
C PHE A 525 17.26 23.88 15.43
N MET A 526 17.18 25.17 15.09
CA MET A 526 18.11 25.77 14.16
C MET A 526 19.37 26.24 14.88
N THR A 527 20.55 25.92 14.34
CA THR A 527 21.86 26.35 14.84
C THR A 527 22.70 26.93 13.70
N SER A 528 23.83 27.57 14.02
CA SER A 528 24.81 28.01 13.02
C SER A 528 25.36 26.88 12.14
N ALA A 529 25.36 25.63 12.63
CA ALA A 529 25.81 24.44 11.91
C ALA A 529 24.69 23.71 11.15
N GLY A 530 23.48 24.27 11.10
CA GLY A 530 22.29 23.63 10.51
C GLY A 530 21.28 23.16 11.55
N GLU A 531 20.28 22.39 11.10
CA GLU A 531 19.19 21.90 11.95
C GLU A 531 19.65 20.71 12.79
N LYS A 532 19.34 20.74 14.08
CA LYS A 532 19.51 19.62 15.01
C LYS A 532 18.16 19.22 15.58
N LYS A 533 17.95 17.94 15.82
CA LYS A 533 16.73 17.43 16.44
C LYS A 533 17.04 16.92 17.84
N PHE A 534 16.28 17.41 18.82
CA PHE A 534 16.27 16.83 20.16
C PHE A 534 15.05 15.92 20.28
N THR A 535 15.23 14.70 20.78
CA THR A 535 14.14 13.76 20.94
C THR A 535 13.99 13.25 22.37
N PHE A 536 12.73 13.03 22.74
CA PHE A 536 12.30 12.48 24.02
C PHE A 536 11.42 11.27 23.74
N ASP A 537 11.87 10.07 24.07
CA ASP A 537 11.09 8.84 23.94
C ASP A 537 10.49 8.49 25.31
N ILE A 538 9.16 8.52 25.42
CA ILE A 538 8.42 8.39 26.68
C ILE A 538 7.52 7.15 26.63
N SER A 539 7.65 6.26 27.61
CA SER A 539 6.91 4.98 27.65
C SER A 539 6.22 4.77 29.01
N PRO A 540 5.01 4.18 29.06
CA PRO A 540 4.20 3.99 30.28
C PRO A 540 4.65 2.85 31.21
N GLY A 541 5.79 2.22 30.96
CA GLY A 541 6.24 1.05 31.72
C GLY A 541 5.46 -0.21 31.34
N ASP A 542 5.75 -1.34 31.99
CA ASP A 542 5.04 -2.59 31.72
C ASP A 542 3.59 -2.53 32.21
N MET A 543 2.65 -2.50 31.26
CA MET A 543 1.21 -2.40 31.51
C MET A 543 0.63 -3.59 32.28
N ASN A 544 1.38 -4.69 32.44
CA ASN A 544 0.98 -5.87 33.18
C ASN A 544 1.54 -5.92 34.61
N ARG A 545 2.42 -4.98 34.97
CA ARG A 545 3.09 -4.95 36.29
C ARG A 545 2.72 -3.70 37.07
N LYS A 546 2.28 -3.90 38.32
CA LYS A 546 1.86 -2.80 39.22
C LYS A 546 3.00 -1.87 39.64
N ASP A 547 4.21 -2.39 39.66
CA ASP A 547 5.43 -1.71 40.09
C ASP A 547 6.25 -1.13 38.94
N ALA A 548 5.86 -1.38 37.68
CA ALA A 548 6.61 -0.92 36.54
C ALA A 548 6.35 0.58 36.29
N GLU A 549 7.32 1.39 36.69
CA GLU A 549 7.35 2.81 36.36
C GLU A 549 7.64 2.99 34.86
N GLY A 550 7.07 4.05 34.30
CA GLY A 550 7.39 4.49 32.96
C GLY A 550 8.83 4.96 32.86
N TRP A 551 9.25 5.28 31.65
CA TRP A 551 10.59 5.76 31.42
C TRP A 551 10.63 6.84 30.35
N VAL A 552 11.67 7.67 30.41
CA VAL A 552 12.04 8.59 29.36
C VAL A 552 13.49 8.36 28.92
N MET A 553 13.71 8.34 27.62
CA MET A 553 15.03 8.36 27.00
C MET A 553 15.23 9.68 26.26
N PHE A 554 16.44 10.21 26.36
CA PHE A 554 16.82 11.48 25.75
C PHE A 554 17.83 11.25 24.63
N ASN A 555 17.68 11.97 23.53
CA ASN A 555 18.72 12.10 22.53
C ASN A 555 18.87 13.57 22.13
N PHE A 556 19.97 14.17 22.60
CA PHE A 556 20.35 15.56 22.31
C PHE A 556 21.47 15.64 21.24
N GLY A 557 21.79 14.53 20.56
CA GLY A 557 22.98 14.43 19.71
C GLY A 557 24.30 14.51 20.50
N ASN A 558 25.35 15.06 19.90
CA ASN A 558 26.70 15.25 20.52
C ASN A 558 26.73 16.32 21.63
N ALA A 559 25.65 16.52 22.38
CA ALA A 559 25.64 17.45 23.51
C ALA A 559 26.57 16.93 24.63
N GLY A 560 27.22 17.84 25.36
CA GLY A 560 28.13 17.51 26.47
C GLY A 560 27.45 16.97 27.73
N CYS A 561 26.26 16.39 27.61
CA CYS A 561 25.47 15.87 28.72
C CYS A 561 25.74 14.38 28.94
N THR A 562 25.97 13.97 30.19
CA THR A 562 25.98 12.56 30.54
C THR A 562 24.54 12.04 30.62
N MET A 563 24.17 11.14 29.70
CA MET A 563 22.85 10.52 29.67
C MET A 563 22.94 9.08 30.18
N LYS A 564 22.06 8.71 31.12
CA LYS A 564 21.75 7.29 31.37
C LYS A 564 20.95 6.72 30.21
N ASN A 565 20.93 5.40 30.09
CA ASN A 565 20.11 4.72 29.08
C ASN A 565 18.64 5.10 29.17
N TYR A 566 18.10 5.32 30.37
CA TYR A 566 16.74 5.82 30.61
C TYR A 566 16.62 6.44 32.02
N TYR A 567 15.55 7.20 32.23
CA TYR A 567 15.16 7.77 33.53
C TYR A 567 13.73 7.37 33.87
N SER A 568 13.47 7.04 35.14
CA SER A 568 12.14 6.58 35.58
C SER A 568 11.12 7.72 35.65
N LEU A 569 9.88 7.42 35.24
CA LEU A 569 8.70 8.29 35.31
C LEU A 569 7.71 7.69 36.33
N PRO A 570 7.86 8.03 37.62
CA PRO A 570 7.09 7.39 38.69
C PRO A 570 5.59 7.73 38.65
N ASP A 571 5.19 8.79 37.96
CA ASP A 571 3.80 9.20 37.76
C ASP A 571 3.16 8.58 36.52
N PHE A 572 3.92 7.83 35.71
CA PHE A 572 3.41 7.18 34.50
C PHE A 572 3.53 5.65 34.63
N LYS A 573 2.59 5.02 35.35
CA LYS A 573 2.62 3.57 35.69
C LYS A 573 1.58 2.76 34.92
N GLY A 574 2.03 1.71 34.22
CA GLY A 574 1.20 0.99 33.26
C GLY A 574 0.05 0.13 33.82
N SER A 575 -0.04 -0.07 35.14
CA SER A 575 -1.02 -1.02 35.70
C SER A 575 -2.44 -0.48 35.88
N ALA A 576 -2.64 0.83 35.77
CA ALA A 576 -3.96 1.43 35.88
C ALA A 576 -4.77 1.21 34.58
N PRO A 577 -6.12 1.08 34.64
CA PRO A 577 -6.95 1.03 33.44
C PRO A 577 -6.73 2.21 32.50
N VAL A 578 -6.47 3.39 33.10
CA VAL A 578 -6.05 4.61 32.43
C VAL A 578 -4.84 5.17 33.20
N ASN A 579 -3.75 5.43 32.49
CA ASN A 579 -2.52 5.98 33.03
C ASN A 579 -2.25 7.33 32.36
N GLN A 580 -2.06 8.39 33.15
CA GLN A 580 -1.89 9.75 32.67
C GLN A 580 -0.70 10.41 33.35
N SER A 581 0.09 11.16 32.60
CA SER A 581 1.19 11.97 33.12
C SER A 581 1.27 13.30 32.36
N THR A 582 1.65 14.35 33.07
CA THR A 582 1.99 15.64 32.47
C THR A 582 3.50 15.73 32.37
N VAL A 583 4.02 15.92 31.16
CA VAL A 583 5.45 16.05 30.91
C VAL A 583 5.79 17.46 30.47
N LYS A 584 6.93 17.97 30.94
CA LYS A 584 7.41 19.31 30.62
C LYS A 584 8.89 19.30 30.31
N LEU A 585 9.28 20.06 29.30
CA LEU A 585 10.65 20.40 28.99
C LEU A 585 10.83 21.89 29.21
N ARG A 586 11.78 22.28 30.06
CA ARG A 586 12.13 23.67 30.29
C ARG A 586 13.53 23.94 29.79
N LYS A 587 13.68 25.02 29.04
CA LYS A 587 14.96 25.61 28.67
C LYS A 587 15.11 26.92 29.43
N THR A 588 16.17 27.04 30.23
CA THR A 588 16.52 28.25 30.99
C THR A 588 18.01 28.52 30.84
N GLY A 589 18.38 29.59 30.13
CA GLY A 589 19.77 29.83 29.75
C GLY A 589 20.33 28.67 28.92
N SER A 590 21.40 28.03 29.39
CA SER A 590 22.00 26.82 28.79
C SER A 590 21.47 25.50 29.38
N THR A 591 20.56 25.58 30.34
CA THR A 591 20.02 24.42 31.06
C THR A 591 18.74 23.90 30.41
N ILE A 592 18.68 22.58 30.24
CA ILE A 592 17.44 21.83 30.01
C ILE A 592 17.07 21.11 31.28
N SER A 593 15.80 21.20 31.68
CA SER A 593 15.21 20.25 32.63
C SER A 593 14.00 19.56 32.02
N PHE A 594 13.87 18.27 32.30
CA PHE A 594 12.67 17.49 32.02
C PHE A 594 11.95 17.20 33.34
N VAL A 595 10.67 17.54 33.38
CA VAL A 595 9.82 17.42 34.55
C VAL A 595 8.66 16.50 34.21
N SER A 596 8.38 15.55 35.10
CA SER A 596 7.19 14.69 35.03
C SER A 596 6.35 14.91 36.27
N GLY A 597 5.09 15.28 36.09
CA GLY A 597 4.25 15.81 37.14
C GLY A 597 4.88 17.03 37.80
N ASN A 598 5.32 16.87 39.05
CA ASN A 598 5.99 17.92 39.84
C ASN A 598 7.47 17.62 40.14
N LYS A 599 8.04 16.57 39.53
CA LYS A 599 9.42 16.12 39.83
C LYS A 599 10.34 16.38 38.65
N VAL A 600 11.50 16.99 38.91
CA VAL A 600 12.59 17.06 37.93
C VAL A 600 13.19 15.67 37.78
N ILE A 601 13.10 15.10 36.59
CA ILE A 601 13.58 13.76 36.26
C ILE A 601 15.01 13.82 35.71
N TYR A 602 15.30 14.89 34.96
CA TYR A 602 16.59 15.11 34.33
C TYR A 602 16.88 16.60 34.24
N GLU A 603 18.15 16.96 34.40
CA GLU A 603 18.66 18.33 34.23
C GLU A 603 20.06 18.27 33.60
N CYS A 604 20.32 19.12 32.60
CA CYS A 604 21.64 19.27 32.02
C CYS A 604 21.96 20.74 31.71
N ASN A 605 23.06 21.22 32.30
CA ASN A 605 23.49 22.62 32.26
C ASN A 605 24.34 23.01 31.03
N THR A 606 24.70 22.04 30.18
CA THR A 606 25.56 22.21 28.99
C THR A 606 24.87 21.74 27.70
N SER A 607 23.53 21.62 27.72
CA SER A 607 22.75 21.04 26.63
C SER A 607 22.50 22.01 25.46
N TYR A 608 22.61 23.32 25.69
CA TYR A 608 22.30 24.36 24.71
C TYR A 608 23.45 25.31 24.40
N ASN A 609 23.69 25.54 23.11
CA ASN A 609 24.42 26.71 22.64
C ASN A 609 23.48 27.92 22.58
N ALA A 610 24.02 29.12 22.82
CA ALA A 610 23.24 30.35 22.84
C ALA A 610 22.60 30.72 21.48
N ASP A 611 22.99 30.07 20.38
CA ASP A 611 22.49 30.31 19.02
C ASP A 611 21.31 29.41 18.63
N MET A 612 20.94 28.42 19.44
CA MET A 612 19.87 27.48 19.12
C MET A 612 18.48 28.13 19.18
N ARG A 613 17.64 27.85 18.18
CA ARG A 613 16.27 28.39 18.09
C ARG A 613 15.27 27.27 17.83
N LEU A 614 14.25 27.13 18.69
CA LEU A 614 13.19 26.13 18.49
C LEU A 614 12.37 26.50 17.25
N LYS A 615 12.21 25.54 16.33
CA LYS A 615 11.44 25.73 15.09
C LYS A 615 10.01 25.19 15.17
N GLY A 616 9.77 24.17 15.98
CA GLY A 616 8.45 23.53 16.11
C GLY A 616 8.54 22.24 16.92
N PHE A 617 7.58 21.33 16.74
CA PHE A 617 7.64 19.98 17.29
C PHE A 617 6.85 18.98 16.42
N SER A 618 7.16 17.70 16.58
CA SER A 618 6.36 16.58 16.05
C SER A 618 6.18 15.52 17.14
N LEU A 619 5.07 14.79 17.04
CA LEU A 619 4.77 13.63 17.87
C LEU A 619 4.86 12.39 16.98
N VAL A 620 5.62 11.39 17.38
CA VAL A 620 5.84 10.15 16.61
C VAL A 620 5.59 8.96 17.52
N VAL A 621 4.75 8.05 17.09
CA VAL A 621 4.35 6.85 17.82
C VAL A 621 4.61 5.63 16.92
N ASN A 622 5.07 4.53 17.52
CA ASN A 622 5.12 3.25 16.82
C ASN A 622 3.69 2.79 16.51
N GLU A 623 3.39 2.36 15.30
CA GLU A 623 2.03 1.98 14.87
C GLU A 623 1.34 0.89 15.69
N LYS A 624 2.11 0.08 16.42
CA LYS A 624 1.57 -0.92 17.36
C LYS A 624 1.05 -0.32 18.65
N ASN A 625 1.36 0.95 18.90
CA ASN A 625 1.03 1.68 20.10
C ASN A 625 -0.09 2.66 19.84
N LEU A 626 -0.79 2.99 20.91
CA LEU A 626 -1.81 4.02 20.92
C LEU A 626 -1.55 4.96 22.10
N TYR A 627 -1.36 6.24 21.78
CA TYR A 627 -1.25 7.32 22.76
C TYR A 627 -2.41 8.29 22.60
N HIS A 628 -2.84 8.87 23.72
CA HIS A 628 -3.78 9.96 23.78
C HIS A 628 -3.04 11.20 24.28
N VAL A 629 -3.05 12.28 23.50
CA VAL A 629 -2.31 13.52 23.84
C VAL A 629 -3.26 14.72 23.91
N SER A 630 -3.09 15.58 24.91
CA SER A 630 -3.85 16.82 25.05
C SER A 630 -3.05 17.91 25.79
N ASN A 631 -3.64 19.08 25.96
CA ASN A 631 -3.07 20.24 26.68
C ASN A 631 -1.63 20.59 26.26
N ILE A 632 -1.33 20.51 24.97
CA ILE A 632 0.00 20.80 24.44
C ILE A 632 0.23 22.30 24.51
N SER A 633 1.33 22.75 25.11
CA SER A 633 1.63 24.16 25.28
C SER A 633 3.10 24.48 25.09
N ILE A 634 3.38 25.59 24.42
CA ILE A 634 4.71 26.22 24.40
C ILE A 634 4.58 27.61 24.99
N ARG A 635 5.38 27.91 26.01
CA ARG A 635 5.36 29.18 26.73
C ARG A 635 6.75 29.79 26.80
N LYS A 636 6.82 31.11 26.75
CA LYS A 636 8.01 31.88 27.12
C LYS A 636 8.09 31.95 28.65
N LEU A 637 9.27 31.70 29.20
CA LEU A 637 9.55 31.78 30.65
C LEU A 637 10.02 33.17 31.08
#